data_AF-A0A5C7PP57-F1
#
_entry.id   AF-A0A5C7PP57-F1
#
_cell.length_a   1.000
_cell.length_b   1.000
_cell.length_c   1.000
_cell.angle_alpha   90.00
_cell.angle_beta   90.00
_cell.angle_gamma   90.00
#
_symmetry.space_group_name_H-M   'P 1'
#
loop_
_entity.id
_entity.type
_entity.pdbx_description
1 polymer ?
#
loop_
_entity_poly.entity_id
_entity_poly.type
_entity_poly.pdbx_seq_one_letter_code
_entity_poly.pdbx_strand_id
1 'polypeptide(L)'
;MALRDTSRYDVFISHSGVEIGYVLAEDGETGLLQYFPGFVEEAAQQQSQGSFDYGAIPNTISTILAFENWSDGAGFVDARSSTSSNGYSYSQGVDASWGTRLYLSPQRQSMTGLTTSLTKIYVSPSQGIYGLGGRYVYKLSGTTWSVSKDLGAGKVATDIIEYGNGTSVFIVVAQGDSTDMEYTTNAGSSWSTATGNAFTYLTVRGTFSTVPVLWGITAAGYLKSSTNVTTFSNADRLGHTGETTTDLLSAGGLVWAVKQSAIYSFDSVEINDFLPTSTLAKSTNGKNSFLWEANGHFYVTFGGRLLDIDPVNFTIETVFLMQNPELNGTITAITGTSDSIYFALKNSAGNTYIMKGNPLLKTWHTWAYFGANDCDALDVAVAGTVHSTRDTVVAGYGSAATIYFILPIAGLRPEDDSSYKFDTAGGSLYGPLIDGGVLAIPKYLNAGKILATSLSATRTAVLSYAKDADSTDTAVVTAVQTGLTEESIDPPVLFNRVRYVVDLTSGSATSTPIVVGLAFDATPNAPRRRQWTLGLKIEDEADPRGGGDRNRYSAAQLLEHLMDAGSVQITYTDYLGSEYVAKLRLLQLQGLKRKPTGKGRQAFVGVAQVVVAEILPSIAATDSSGDTLFRWGASAWGGPDVWG
;
A
#
# COMPACT_ATOMS: atom_id res chain seq x y z
N MET A 1 -33.33 -27.49 37.00
CA MET A 1 -32.37 -26.40 37.28
C MET A 1 -32.85 -25.75 38.57
N ALA A 2 -32.32 -26.20 39.71
CA ALA A 2 -32.69 -25.65 41.02
C ALA A 2 -32.03 -24.28 41.19
N LEU A 3 -32.76 -23.31 41.76
CA LEU A 3 -32.23 -22.00 42.11
C LEU A 3 -30.99 -22.19 43.02
N ARG A 4 -29.84 -21.70 42.57
CA ARG A 4 -28.60 -21.68 43.35
C ARG A 4 -28.82 -20.86 44.61
N ASP A 5 -28.51 -21.43 45.76
CA ASP A 5 -28.56 -20.71 47.02
C ASP A 5 -27.24 -19.94 47.19
N THR A 6 -27.16 -18.75 46.58
CA THR A 6 -25.96 -17.89 46.57
C THR A 6 -25.68 -17.25 47.92
N SER A 7 -26.56 -17.40 48.93
CA SER A 7 -26.33 -16.85 50.27
C SER A 7 -25.41 -17.73 51.14
N ARG A 8 -24.82 -18.79 50.55
CA ARG A 8 -24.21 -19.91 51.28
C ARG A 8 -22.71 -20.10 51.02
N TYR A 9 -22.20 -19.58 49.91
CA TYR A 9 -20.81 -19.75 49.46
C TYR A 9 -20.31 -18.48 48.79
N ASP A 10 -19.05 -18.13 49.02
CA ASP A 10 -18.42 -16.93 48.45
C ASP A 10 -17.92 -17.16 47.02
N VAL A 11 -17.49 -18.38 46.68
CA VAL A 11 -17.06 -18.68 45.31
C VAL A 11 -17.43 -20.10 44.93
N PHE A 12 -17.63 -20.34 43.64
CA PHE A 12 -17.86 -21.69 43.10
C PHE A 12 -16.84 -22.01 42.01
N ILE A 13 -16.39 -23.27 41.98
CA ILE A 13 -15.60 -23.84 40.89
C ILE A 13 -16.37 -25.04 40.34
N SER A 14 -16.62 -25.06 39.03
CA SER A 14 -17.33 -26.16 38.38
C SER A 14 -16.63 -26.66 37.11
N HIS A 15 -16.60 -27.99 36.95
CA HIS A 15 -16.23 -28.70 35.71
C HIS A 15 -16.77 -30.13 35.70
N SER A 16 -16.92 -30.72 34.51
CA SER A 16 -17.34 -32.13 34.34
C SER A 16 -18.65 -32.51 35.05
N GLY A 17 -19.58 -31.56 35.17
CA GLY A 17 -20.87 -31.76 35.86
C GLY A 17 -20.78 -31.75 37.39
N VAL A 18 -19.61 -31.43 37.96
CA VAL A 18 -19.36 -31.29 39.40
C VAL A 18 -19.10 -29.82 39.73
N GLU A 19 -19.82 -29.28 40.71
CA GLU A 19 -19.68 -27.91 41.21
C GLU A 19 -19.36 -27.96 42.72
N ILE A 20 -18.29 -27.27 43.13
CA ILE A 20 -17.84 -27.19 44.53
C ILE A 20 -17.85 -25.72 44.96
N GLY A 21 -18.59 -25.41 46.04
CA GLY A 21 -18.65 -24.09 46.66
C GLY A 21 -17.63 -23.93 47.79
N TYR A 22 -17.06 -22.73 47.93
CA TYR A 22 -16.09 -22.37 48.97
C TYR A 22 -16.49 -21.09 49.71
N VAL A 23 -16.16 -21.00 51.00
CA VAL A 23 -16.39 -19.85 51.89
C VAL A 23 -15.06 -19.36 52.45
N LEU A 24 -14.85 -18.05 52.47
CA LEU A 24 -13.71 -17.39 53.08
C LEU A 24 -13.88 -17.33 54.60
N ALA A 25 -12.97 -17.96 55.33
CA ALA A 25 -12.95 -17.90 56.78
C ALA A 25 -11.52 -17.85 57.33
N GLU A 26 -11.36 -17.51 58.61
CA GLU A 26 -10.07 -17.58 59.28
C GLU A 26 -9.80 -19.02 59.74
N ASP A 27 -8.68 -19.59 59.30
CA ASP A 27 -8.19 -20.88 59.77
C ASP A 27 -7.65 -20.74 61.17
N GLY A 28 -8.45 -21.00 62.20
CA GLY A 28 -7.98 -20.79 63.59
C GLY A 28 -7.08 -21.89 64.14
N GLU A 29 -6.38 -22.64 63.29
CA GLU A 29 -5.08 -23.23 63.66
C GLU A 29 -3.90 -22.32 63.25
N THR A 30 -4.04 -21.53 62.18
CA THR A 30 -2.97 -20.67 61.62
C THR A 30 -3.24 -19.16 61.67
N GLY A 31 -4.47 -18.74 61.93
CA GLY A 31 -4.93 -17.34 61.91
C GLY A 31 -5.04 -16.74 60.51
N LEU A 32 -4.91 -17.53 59.45
CA LEU A 32 -4.90 -17.04 58.06
C LEU A 32 -6.29 -17.15 57.43
N LEU A 33 -6.69 -16.12 56.67
CA LEU A 33 -7.90 -16.15 55.84
C LEU A 33 -7.71 -17.09 54.64
N GLN A 34 -8.56 -18.11 54.54
CA GLN A 34 -8.52 -19.14 53.49
C GLN A 34 -9.94 -19.54 53.08
N TYR A 35 -10.07 -20.13 51.89
CA TYR A 35 -11.34 -20.64 51.38
C TYR A 35 -11.53 -22.11 51.78
N PHE A 36 -12.66 -22.39 52.43
CA PHE A 36 -13.05 -23.70 52.96
C PHE A 36 -14.21 -24.28 52.16
N PRO A 37 -14.23 -25.60 51.91
CA PRO A 37 -15.41 -26.25 51.36
C PRO A 37 -16.46 -26.45 52.49
N GLY A 38 -17.44 -25.55 52.62
CA GLY A 38 -18.53 -25.67 53.62
C GLY A 38 -18.93 -24.35 54.28
N PHE A 39 -19.91 -24.40 55.20
CA PHE A 39 -20.54 -23.24 55.85
C PHE A 39 -19.73 -22.67 57.02
N VAL A 40 -19.65 -21.34 57.10
CA VAL A 40 -19.27 -20.58 58.32
C VAL A 40 -20.15 -19.32 58.36
N GLU A 41 -20.56 -18.89 59.55
CA GLU A 41 -21.25 -17.59 59.73
C GLU A 41 -20.34 -16.42 59.34
N GLU A 42 -20.97 -15.40 58.77
CA GLU A 42 -20.39 -14.21 58.16
C GLU A 42 -19.45 -13.45 59.11
N ALA A 43 -18.15 -13.44 58.80
CA ALA A 43 -17.20 -12.51 59.40
C ALA A 43 -17.17 -11.23 58.56
N ALA A 44 -17.46 -10.09 59.19
CA ALA A 44 -17.43 -8.78 58.55
C ALA A 44 -16.08 -8.54 57.83
N GLN A 45 -16.17 -7.96 56.62
CA GLN A 45 -15.01 -7.61 55.81
C GLN A 45 -14.03 -6.73 56.59
N GLN A 46 -12.82 -7.24 56.83
CA GLN A 46 -11.63 -6.40 56.86
C GLN A 46 -10.92 -6.56 55.51
N GLN A 47 -11.26 -5.69 54.57
CA GLN A 47 -10.39 -5.43 53.43
C GLN A 47 -9.07 -4.83 53.94
N SER A 48 -8.01 -5.64 53.91
CA SER A 48 -6.64 -5.16 54.00
C SER A 48 -6.36 -4.25 52.81
N GLN A 49 -5.95 -3.02 53.09
CA GLN A 49 -5.58 -1.98 52.13
C GLN A 49 -4.21 -2.26 51.49
N GLY A 50 -4.15 -3.29 50.66
CA GLY A 50 -3.10 -3.50 49.68
C GLY A 50 -3.74 -3.84 48.34
N SER A 51 -4.55 -2.92 47.81
CA SER A 51 -5.32 -3.13 46.60
C SER A 51 -4.41 -3.31 45.37
N PHE A 52 -4.61 -4.40 44.64
CA PHE A 52 -4.70 -4.27 43.18
C PHE A 52 -5.93 -3.38 42.92
N ASP A 53 -5.72 -2.07 42.93
CA ASP A 53 -6.82 -1.11 42.85
C ASP A 53 -7.44 -1.12 41.45
N TYR A 54 -8.76 -0.95 41.35
CA TYR A 54 -9.42 -0.61 40.09
C TYR A 54 -8.90 0.72 39.52
N GLY A 55 -8.29 1.55 40.39
CA GLY A 55 -7.55 2.77 40.04
C GLY A 55 -6.09 2.58 39.64
N ALA A 56 -5.56 1.36 39.52
CA ALA A 56 -4.19 1.14 39.03
C ALA A 56 -4.07 1.66 37.60
N ILE A 57 -3.40 2.80 37.44
CA ILE A 57 -3.00 3.36 36.16
C ILE A 57 -2.00 2.35 35.57
N PRO A 58 -2.31 1.71 34.43
CA PRO A 58 -1.35 0.82 33.78
C PRO A 58 -0.05 1.58 33.56
N ASN A 59 1.09 0.89 33.68
CA ASN A 59 2.32 1.44 33.11
C ASN A 59 2.09 1.61 31.60
N THR A 60 1.86 2.84 31.17
CA THR A 60 1.74 3.19 29.76
C THR A 60 3.10 3.06 29.13
N ILE A 61 3.37 1.91 28.52
CA ILE A 61 4.52 1.76 27.64
C ILE A 61 4.08 2.33 26.29
N SER A 62 4.55 3.53 25.97
CA SER A 62 4.41 4.07 24.62
C SER A 62 5.34 3.27 23.71
N THR A 63 4.80 2.74 22.62
CA THR A 63 5.58 2.10 21.58
C THR A 63 5.40 2.86 20.28
N ILE A 64 6.48 2.92 19.49
CA ILE A 64 6.41 3.44 18.13
C ILE A 64 5.74 2.38 17.28
N LEU A 65 4.59 2.71 16.68
CA LEU A 65 3.82 1.78 15.86
C LEU A 65 4.23 1.78 14.39
N ALA A 66 4.69 2.92 13.88
CA ALA A 66 5.03 3.09 12.47
C ALA A 66 6.29 3.97 12.37
N PHE A 67 7.22 3.56 11.52
CA PHE A 67 8.31 4.37 11.02
C PHE A 67 8.34 4.22 9.51
N GLU A 68 8.12 5.31 8.79
CA GLU A 68 7.94 5.26 7.35
C GLU A 68 9.20 5.67 6.59
N ASN A 69 9.55 4.82 5.63
CA ASN A 69 10.37 5.13 4.47
C ASN A 69 9.50 4.77 3.27
N TRP A 70 9.52 5.55 2.19
CA TRP A 70 8.61 5.38 1.04
C TRP A 70 9.26 4.61 -0.12
N SER A 71 10.40 3.95 0.13
CA SER A 71 11.26 3.29 -0.87
C SER A 71 10.61 2.14 -1.65
N ASP A 72 9.57 1.51 -1.12
CA ASP A 72 8.88 0.37 -1.73
C ASP A 72 7.71 0.83 -2.62
N GLY A 73 7.47 2.14 -2.73
CA GLY A 73 6.52 2.72 -3.67
C GLY A 73 5.08 2.80 -3.15
N ALA A 74 4.16 3.06 -4.06
CA ALA A 74 2.72 3.19 -3.82
C ALA A 74 1.98 1.86 -4.06
N GLY A 75 0.70 1.81 -3.68
CA GLY A 75 -0.22 0.73 -4.05
C GLY A 75 -0.55 -0.26 -2.93
N PHE A 76 -0.08 -0.03 -1.70
CA PHE A 76 -0.35 -0.89 -0.54
C PHE A 76 -1.60 -0.41 0.21
N VAL A 77 -2.62 -1.26 0.34
CA VAL A 77 -3.83 -0.91 1.12
C VAL A 77 -3.66 -1.27 2.59
N ASP A 78 -3.16 -2.47 2.86
CA ASP A 78 -2.95 -3.01 4.22
C ASP A 78 -1.48 -3.36 4.41
N ALA A 79 -0.92 -2.98 5.56
CA ALA A 79 0.39 -3.44 6.02
C ALA A 79 0.16 -4.53 7.08
N ARG A 80 0.13 -5.81 6.69
CA ARG A 80 -0.05 -6.91 7.66
C ARG A 80 1.26 -7.18 8.40
N SER A 81 1.18 -7.23 9.72
CA SER A 81 2.30 -7.31 10.66
C SER A 81 3.26 -8.49 10.40
N SER A 82 4.47 -8.19 9.93
CA SER A 82 5.71 -8.87 10.38
C SER A 82 6.99 -8.23 9.85
N THR A 83 6.90 -7.37 8.84
CA THR A 83 8.05 -6.63 8.29
C THR A 83 7.52 -5.33 7.70
N SER A 84 8.04 -4.20 8.19
CA SER A 84 7.84 -2.84 7.66
C SER A 84 7.42 -2.81 6.18
N SER A 85 6.20 -2.34 5.88
CA SER A 85 5.87 -1.93 4.52
C SER A 85 6.55 -0.58 4.29
N ASN A 86 7.72 -0.52 3.63
CA ASN A 86 8.35 0.77 3.31
C ASN A 86 7.65 1.45 2.13
N GLY A 87 6.32 1.33 2.05
CA GLY A 87 5.49 1.78 0.93
C GLY A 87 4.22 2.44 1.45
N TYR A 88 3.58 3.22 0.58
CA TYR A 88 2.38 3.99 0.89
C TYR A 88 1.20 3.54 0.02
N SER A 89 0.00 4.01 0.34
CA SER A 89 -1.18 3.69 -0.47
C SER A 89 -1.17 4.46 -1.78
N TYR A 90 -1.18 5.79 -1.71
CA TYR A 90 -1.16 6.70 -2.85
C TYR A 90 -0.86 8.14 -2.38
N SER A 91 -0.60 9.05 -3.31
CA SER A 91 -0.55 10.48 -3.01
C SER A 91 -1.28 11.30 -4.09
N GLN A 92 -1.72 12.48 -3.68
CA GLN A 92 -2.31 13.50 -4.53
C GLN A 92 -1.51 14.79 -4.33
N GLY A 93 -0.58 15.09 -5.24
CA GLY A 93 0.25 16.31 -5.17
C GLY A 93 1.52 16.20 -4.31
N VAL A 94 1.93 14.99 -3.91
CA VAL A 94 3.18 14.72 -3.16
C VAL A 94 4.02 13.72 -3.95
N ASP A 95 5.30 14.01 -4.15
CA ASP A 95 6.28 13.10 -4.76
C ASP A 95 7.07 12.35 -3.67
N ALA A 96 6.87 11.04 -3.62
CA ALA A 96 7.60 10.12 -2.73
C ALA A 96 8.64 9.26 -3.46
N SER A 97 8.93 9.54 -4.73
CA SER A 97 9.87 8.77 -5.57
C SER A 97 11.33 8.83 -5.12
N TRP A 98 11.63 9.65 -4.12
CA TRP A 98 12.96 9.83 -3.55
C TRP A 98 13.19 8.98 -2.29
N GLY A 99 12.28 8.03 -2.02
CA GLY A 99 12.39 7.00 -1.00
C GLY A 99 12.35 7.54 0.42
N THR A 100 13.43 8.19 0.85
CA THR A 100 13.61 8.71 2.22
C THR A 100 13.05 10.12 2.44
N ARG A 101 12.45 10.72 1.42
CA ARG A 101 11.98 12.11 1.46
C ARG A 101 10.66 12.26 0.71
N LEU A 102 9.76 13.03 1.30
CA LEU A 102 8.57 13.56 0.64
C LEU A 102 8.77 14.99 0.21
N TYR A 103 8.35 15.29 -1.02
CA TYR A 103 8.28 16.62 -1.58
C TYR A 103 6.87 16.89 -2.08
N LEU A 104 6.50 18.16 -2.26
CA LEU A 104 5.40 18.47 -3.15
C LEU A 104 5.74 17.99 -4.58
N SER A 105 4.72 17.56 -5.32
CA SER A 105 4.84 17.19 -6.74
C SER A 105 5.52 18.29 -7.57
N PRO A 106 6.09 17.99 -8.74
CA PRO A 106 6.62 19.01 -9.64
C PRO A 106 5.52 20.02 -10.04
N GLN A 107 5.91 21.29 -10.18
CA GLN A 107 5.01 22.33 -10.64
C GLN A 107 4.64 22.12 -12.10
N ARG A 108 3.34 22.14 -12.39
CA ARG A 108 2.81 22.14 -13.75
C ARG A 108 3.07 23.50 -14.39
N GLN A 109 3.87 23.53 -15.47
CA GLN A 109 4.09 24.73 -16.27
C GLN A 109 3.16 24.72 -17.47
N SER A 110 2.44 25.81 -17.72
CA SER A 110 1.46 25.88 -18.81
C SER A 110 2.12 26.07 -20.17
N MET A 111 1.55 25.40 -21.19
CA MET A 111 1.79 25.68 -22.60
C MET A 111 0.50 26.18 -23.25
N THR A 112 0.62 26.88 -24.38
CA THR A 112 -0.52 27.51 -25.07
C THR A 112 -0.60 27.11 -26.54
N GLY A 113 -1.69 27.47 -27.22
CA GLY A 113 -1.81 27.37 -28.68
C GLY A 113 -2.49 26.11 -29.23
N LEU A 114 -2.94 25.20 -28.35
CA LEU A 114 -3.76 24.06 -28.75
C LEU A 114 -5.24 24.45 -28.89
N THR A 115 -5.92 23.78 -29.81
CA THR A 115 -7.38 23.89 -29.99
C THR A 115 -8.11 22.57 -29.75
N THR A 116 -7.37 21.48 -29.53
CA THR A 116 -7.86 20.12 -29.33
C THR A 116 -6.95 19.38 -28.37
N SER A 117 -7.46 18.39 -27.63
CA SER A 117 -6.61 17.50 -26.82
C SER A 117 -5.62 16.73 -27.70
N LEU A 118 -4.42 16.53 -27.18
CA LEU A 118 -3.40 15.73 -27.85
C LEU A 118 -3.61 14.24 -27.55
N THR A 119 -3.51 13.41 -28.59
CA THR A 119 -3.53 11.94 -28.51
C THR A 119 -2.15 11.31 -28.60
N LYS A 120 -1.15 12.08 -29.08
CA LYS A 120 0.26 11.70 -29.10
C LYS A 120 1.13 12.95 -29.06
N ILE A 121 2.23 12.89 -28.33
CA ILE A 121 3.36 13.82 -28.43
C ILE A 121 4.52 13.01 -28.96
N TYR A 122 5.32 13.61 -29.84
CA TYR A 122 6.50 13.00 -30.40
C TYR A 122 7.64 13.99 -30.43
N VAL A 123 8.70 13.68 -29.68
CA VAL A 123 9.94 14.43 -29.64
C VAL A 123 10.87 13.88 -30.71
N SER A 124 10.96 14.60 -31.84
CA SER A 124 11.87 14.25 -32.92
C SER A 124 13.28 14.77 -32.59
N PRO A 125 14.32 13.91 -32.67
CA PRO A 125 15.70 14.30 -32.40
C PRO A 125 16.21 15.44 -33.29
N SER A 126 15.69 15.58 -34.51
CA SER A 126 16.24 16.50 -35.51
C SER A 126 15.31 17.65 -35.93
N GLN A 127 13.99 17.51 -35.79
CA GLN A 127 13.00 18.46 -36.33
C GLN A 127 12.11 19.12 -35.27
N GLY A 128 12.30 18.80 -33.99
CA GLY A 128 11.61 19.39 -32.86
C GLY A 128 10.44 18.54 -32.35
N ILE A 129 9.51 19.17 -31.64
CA ILE A 129 8.42 18.46 -30.94
C ILE A 129 7.11 18.65 -31.69
N TYR A 130 6.42 17.54 -31.92
CA TYR A 130 5.13 17.49 -32.59
C TYR A 130 4.06 16.92 -31.67
N GLY A 131 2.82 17.31 -31.92
CA GLY A 131 1.64 16.84 -31.19
C GLY A 131 0.52 16.52 -32.17
N LEU A 132 -0.19 15.41 -31.96
CA LEU A 132 -1.35 15.03 -32.76
C LEU A 132 -2.62 15.34 -31.98
N GLY A 133 -3.57 16.06 -32.59
CA GLY A 133 -4.87 16.35 -31.97
C GLY A 133 -5.98 16.41 -33.02
N GLY A 134 -6.81 15.36 -33.07
CA GLY A 134 -7.86 15.23 -34.09
C GLY A 134 -7.27 15.29 -35.51
N ARG A 135 -7.68 16.27 -36.30
CA ARG A 135 -7.19 16.49 -37.67
C ARG A 135 -5.92 17.33 -37.76
N TYR A 136 -5.38 17.80 -36.64
CA TYR A 136 -4.26 18.73 -36.61
C TYR A 136 -2.97 18.05 -36.20
N VAL A 137 -1.90 18.39 -36.93
CA VAL A 137 -0.52 18.17 -36.50
C VAL A 137 -0.01 19.52 -35.98
N TYR A 138 0.32 19.56 -34.70
CA TYR A 138 0.90 20.72 -34.05
C TYR A 138 2.41 20.60 -33.99
N LYS A 139 3.09 21.74 -34.03
CA LYS A 139 4.52 21.86 -33.73
C LYS A 139 4.72 22.83 -32.57
N LEU A 140 5.54 22.42 -31.61
CA LEU A 140 5.89 23.23 -30.46
C LEU A 140 7.09 24.13 -30.78
N SER A 141 6.98 25.41 -30.43
CA SER A 141 8.10 26.35 -30.43
C SER A 141 8.15 27.06 -29.07
N GLY A 142 9.22 26.79 -28.30
CA GLY A 142 9.29 27.17 -26.89
C GLY A 142 8.16 26.49 -26.11
N THR A 143 7.17 27.28 -25.67
CA THR A 143 5.98 26.82 -24.92
C THR A 143 4.67 27.04 -25.67
N THR A 144 4.73 27.36 -26.96
CA THR A 144 3.54 27.63 -27.79
C THR A 144 3.42 26.61 -28.92
N TRP A 145 2.28 25.93 -28.95
CA TRP A 145 1.87 25.06 -30.05
C TRP A 145 1.32 25.89 -31.20
N SER A 146 1.66 25.48 -32.41
CA SER A 146 1.10 26.05 -33.64
C SER A 146 0.67 24.92 -34.56
N VAL A 147 -0.42 25.12 -35.31
CA VAL A 147 -0.84 24.14 -36.32
C VAL A 147 0.21 24.12 -37.43
N SER A 148 0.94 23.02 -37.54
CA SER A 148 1.87 22.77 -38.63
C SER A 148 1.16 22.20 -39.86
N LYS A 149 0.11 21.40 -39.65
CA LYS A 149 -0.75 20.86 -40.71
C LYS A 149 -2.18 20.69 -40.21
N ASP A 150 -3.12 21.18 -41.01
CA ASP A 150 -4.51 20.75 -40.99
C ASP A 150 -4.68 19.67 -42.07
N LEU A 151 -5.02 18.45 -41.64
CA LEU A 151 -5.19 17.33 -42.54
C LEU A 151 -6.45 17.46 -43.41
N GLY A 152 -7.43 18.26 -42.96
CA GLY A 152 -8.74 18.43 -43.59
C GLY A 152 -9.87 17.79 -42.79
N ALA A 153 -11.11 18.19 -43.08
CA ALA A 153 -12.29 17.65 -42.39
C ALA A 153 -12.45 16.13 -42.62
N GLY A 154 -12.86 15.40 -41.58
CA GLY A 154 -13.07 13.95 -41.62
C GLY A 154 -11.81 13.10 -41.49
N LYS A 155 -10.63 13.71 -41.43
CA LYS A 155 -9.35 13.03 -41.22
C LYS A 155 -8.89 13.12 -39.78
N VAL A 156 -8.12 12.14 -39.32
CA VAL A 156 -7.55 12.09 -37.98
C VAL A 156 -6.11 11.63 -38.08
N ALA A 157 -5.18 12.35 -37.44
CA ALA A 157 -3.81 11.89 -37.30
C ALA A 157 -3.76 10.76 -36.26
N THR A 158 -3.25 9.61 -36.65
CA THR A 158 -3.21 8.42 -35.77
C THR A 158 -1.82 8.16 -35.20
N ASP A 159 -0.78 8.49 -35.97
CA ASP A 159 0.60 8.26 -35.57
C ASP A 159 1.56 9.23 -36.27
N ILE A 160 2.73 9.43 -35.69
CA ILE A 160 3.79 10.32 -36.17
C ILE A 160 5.16 9.77 -35.79
N ILE A 161 6.11 9.85 -36.72
CA ILE A 161 7.48 9.41 -36.49
C ILE A 161 8.48 10.21 -37.34
N GLU A 162 9.73 10.26 -36.89
CA GLU A 162 10.87 10.68 -37.69
C GLU A 162 11.44 9.49 -38.47
N TYR A 163 11.66 9.69 -39.77
CA TYR A 163 12.33 8.73 -40.63
C TYR A 163 13.48 9.42 -41.37
N GLY A 164 14.69 8.88 -41.29
CA GLY A 164 15.81 9.31 -42.13
C GLY A 164 16.13 8.25 -43.18
N ASN A 165 16.54 8.63 -44.39
CA ASN A 165 17.03 7.68 -45.41
C ASN A 165 18.51 7.87 -45.75
N GLY A 166 19.27 8.51 -44.85
CA GLY A 166 20.67 8.87 -45.03
C GLY A 166 20.90 10.16 -45.83
N THR A 167 19.93 10.62 -46.64
CA THR A 167 20.03 11.87 -47.43
C THR A 167 19.07 12.95 -46.98
N SER A 168 17.95 12.56 -46.39
CA SER A 168 16.91 13.45 -45.90
C SER A 168 16.30 12.88 -44.64
N VAL A 169 15.80 13.77 -43.78
CA VAL A 169 15.01 13.41 -42.61
C VAL A 169 13.59 13.88 -42.84
N PHE A 170 12.65 13.01 -42.52
CA PHE A 170 11.23 13.18 -42.75
C PHE A 170 10.52 13.12 -41.40
N ILE A 171 9.52 13.97 -41.20
CA ILE A 171 8.43 13.67 -40.27
C ILE A 171 7.30 13.09 -41.09
N VAL A 172 6.82 11.91 -40.70
CA VAL A 172 5.77 11.16 -41.39
C VAL A 172 4.58 11.00 -40.46
N VAL A 173 3.37 11.25 -40.96
CA VAL A 173 2.11 11.23 -40.21
C VAL A 173 1.13 10.26 -40.87
N ALA A 174 0.71 9.28 -40.09
CA ALA A 174 -0.34 8.33 -40.45
C ALA A 174 -1.74 8.93 -40.21
N GLN A 175 -2.71 8.52 -41.03
CA GLN A 175 -4.07 9.07 -41.04
C GLN A 175 -5.16 7.98 -41.02
N GLY A 176 -4.81 6.78 -40.57
CA GLY A 176 -5.69 5.60 -40.60
C GLY A 176 -5.76 4.90 -41.96
N ASP A 177 -6.65 3.92 -42.05
CA ASP A 177 -6.68 2.93 -43.16
C ASP A 177 -7.29 3.43 -44.48
N SER A 178 -7.83 4.64 -44.51
CA SER A 178 -8.57 5.17 -45.67
C SER A 178 -7.98 6.45 -46.25
N THR A 179 -6.91 6.98 -45.63
CA THR A 179 -6.32 8.26 -46.02
C THR A 179 -4.82 8.09 -46.17
N ASP A 180 -4.28 8.63 -47.27
CA ASP A 180 -2.85 8.65 -47.55
C ASP A 180 -2.07 9.32 -46.41
N MET A 181 -0.88 8.82 -46.10
CA MET A 181 0.00 9.48 -45.13
C MET A 181 0.56 10.80 -45.65
N GLU A 182 0.92 11.70 -44.74
CA GLU A 182 1.56 12.98 -45.04
C GLU A 182 2.99 12.98 -44.52
N TYR A 183 3.87 13.73 -45.17
CA TYR A 183 5.24 13.88 -44.71
C TYR A 183 5.82 15.26 -45.01
N THR A 184 6.87 15.62 -44.29
CA THR A 184 7.61 16.88 -44.46
C THR A 184 9.10 16.62 -44.30
N THR A 185 9.94 17.27 -45.11
CA THR A 185 11.41 17.22 -45.01
C THR A 185 12.01 18.48 -44.39
N ASN A 186 11.17 19.46 -44.10
CA ASN A 186 11.56 20.81 -43.70
C ASN A 186 10.82 21.22 -42.43
N ALA A 187 10.80 20.31 -41.46
CA ALA A 187 10.30 20.53 -40.11
C ALA A 187 8.89 21.12 -40.07
N GLY A 188 8.00 20.63 -40.95
CA GLY A 188 6.60 21.00 -40.96
C GLY A 188 6.28 22.34 -41.62
N SER A 189 7.23 22.98 -42.29
CA SER A 189 6.98 24.22 -43.05
C SER A 189 6.25 23.99 -44.37
N SER A 190 6.42 22.82 -44.98
CA SER A 190 5.59 22.34 -46.09
C SER A 190 5.35 20.85 -46.00
N TRP A 191 4.18 20.39 -46.44
CA TRP A 191 3.77 19.00 -46.36
C TRP A 191 3.43 18.43 -47.73
N SER A 192 3.80 17.17 -47.94
CA SER A 192 3.53 16.37 -49.12
C SER A 192 2.70 15.14 -48.75
N THR A 193 1.91 14.64 -49.70
CA THR A 193 1.09 13.44 -49.54
C THR A 193 1.75 12.25 -50.24
N ALA A 194 1.82 11.09 -49.58
CA ALA A 194 2.29 9.85 -50.21
C ALA A 194 1.09 9.01 -50.68
N THR A 195 0.64 9.26 -51.91
CA THR A 195 -0.61 8.68 -52.45
C THR A 195 -0.61 7.14 -52.52
N GLY A 196 -1.73 6.52 -52.16
CA GLY A 196 -1.95 5.07 -52.15
C GLY A 196 -1.44 4.35 -50.89
N ASN A 197 -0.97 5.11 -49.90
CA ASN A 197 -0.32 4.60 -48.71
C ASN A 197 -1.07 5.04 -47.44
N ALA A 198 -2.14 4.30 -47.12
CA ALA A 198 -2.92 4.51 -45.92
C ALA A 198 -2.46 3.56 -44.80
N PHE A 199 -2.07 4.14 -43.66
CA PHE A 199 -1.58 3.42 -42.50
C PHE A 199 -2.18 4.02 -41.23
N THR A 200 -2.32 3.19 -40.20
CA THR A 200 -2.74 3.62 -38.87
C THR A 200 -1.53 3.86 -37.96
N TYR A 201 -0.50 3.01 -38.02
CA TYR A 201 0.71 3.13 -37.20
C TYR A 201 1.98 3.00 -38.03
N LEU A 202 3.06 3.63 -37.56
CA LEU A 202 4.34 3.71 -38.24
C LEU A 202 5.48 3.35 -37.27
N THR A 203 6.53 2.73 -37.79
CA THR A 203 7.77 2.54 -37.04
C THR A 203 8.98 2.57 -37.97
N VAL A 204 10.18 2.80 -37.44
CA VAL A 204 11.42 2.72 -38.20
C VAL A 204 12.25 1.58 -37.65
N ARG A 205 12.57 0.62 -38.51
CA ARG A 205 13.51 -0.45 -38.18
C ARG A 205 14.91 -0.05 -38.59
N GLY A 206 15.84 -0.19 -37.66
CA GLY A 206 17.25 0.14 -37.89
C GLY A 206 17.46 1.65 -37.93
N THR A 207 16.86 2.41 -37.01
CA THR A 207 17.05 3.87 -36.88
C THR A 207 18.53 4.26 -36.78
N PHE A 208 19.37 3.39 -36.22
CA PHE A 208 20.82 3.54 -36.12
C PHE A 208 21.60 2.73 -37.18
N SER A 209 20.91 2.07 -38.11
CA SER A 209 21.50 1.36 -39.25
C SER A 209 21.86 2.36 -40.36
N THR A 210 22.78 1.97 -41.25
CA THR A 210 23.06 2.70 -42.49
C THR A 210 21.92 2.62 -43.51
N VAL A 211 20.99 1.67 -43.33
CA VAL A 211 19.81 1.48 -44.18
C VAL A 211 18.55 1.39 -43.31
N PRO A 212 18.09 2.51 -42.74
CA PRO A 212 16.81 2.56 -42.01
C PRO A 212 15.63 2.29 -42.95
N VAL A 213 14.67 1.52 -42.46
CA VAL A 213 13.47 1.15 -43.22
C VAL A 213 12.23 1.62 -42.46
N LEU A 214 11.40 2.43 -43.14
CA LEU A 214 10.09 2.84 -42.64
C LEU A 214 9.12 1.67 -42.80
N TRP A 215 8.38 1.36 -41.75
CA TRP A 215 7.31 0.38 -41.74
C TRP A 215 5.99 1.06 -41.38
N GLY A 216 4.92 0.64 -42.04
CA GLY A 216 3.57 1.10 -41.77
C GLY A 216 2.61 -0.08 -41.70
N ILE A 217 1.67 -0.03 -40.77
CA ILE A 217 0.63 -1.05 -40.60
C ILE A 217 -0.77 -0.42 -40.61
N THR A 218 -1.71 -1.11 -41.22
CA THR A 218 -3.14 -0.79 -41.15
C THR A 218 -3.76 -1.33 -39.85
N ALA A 219 -4.93 -0.81 -39.46
CA ALA A 219 -5.67 -1.33 -38.31
C ALA A 219 -6.08 -2.80 -38.50
N ALA A 220 -6.28 -3.24 -39.75
CA ALA A 220 -6.54 -4.64 -40.11
C ALA A 220 -5.30 -5.56 -40.10
N GLY A 221 -4.11 -5.01 -39.82
CA GLY A 221 -2.87 -5.77 -39.68
C GLY A 221 -2.08 -6.00 -40.97
N TYR A 222 -2.33 -5.24 -42.04
CA TYR A 222 -1.49 -5.27 -43.24
C TYR A 222 -0.28 -4.36 -43.08
N LEU A 223 0.90 -4.97 -43.04
CA LEU A 223 2.20 -4.37 -42.85
C LEU A 223 2.89 -4.16 -44.21
N LYS A 224 3.54 -3.01 -44.39
CA LYS A 224 4.35 -2.68 -45.57
C LYS A 224 5.61 -1.92 -45.15
N SER A 225 6.63 -1.93 -45.99
CA SER A 225 7.90 -1.22 -45.76
C SER A 225 8.30 -0.29 -46.90
N SER A 226 9.11 0.73 -46.62
CA SER A 226 9.64 1.69 -47.59
C SER A 226 11.04 2.18 -47.21
N THR A 227 11.84 2.52 -48.22
CA THR A 227 13.15 3.18 -48.08
C THR A 227 13.14 4.65 -48.53
N ASN A 228 11.98 5.19 -48.93
CA ASN A 228 11.89 6.52 -49.52
C ASN A 228 10.57 7.28 -49.24
N VAL A 229 9.74 6.79 -48.31
CA VAL A 229 8.40 7.31 -47.94
C VAL A 229 7.34 7.36 -49.04
N THR A 230 7.65 7.16 -50.32
CA THR A 230 6.65 7.27 -51.40
C THR A 230 6.25 5.91 -51.99
N THR A 231 7.14 4.94 -51.94
CA THR A 231 6.94 3.61 -52.54
C THR A 231 7.05 2.54 -51.46
N PHE A 232 5.98 1.77 -51.28
CA PHE A 232 5.91 0.70 -50.28
C PHE A 232 5.94 -0.68 -50.92
N SER A 233 6.43 -1.65 -50.15
CA SER A 233 6.38 -3.07 -50.49
C SER A 233 4.95 -3.59 -50.65
N ASN A 234 4.84 -4.83 -51.13
CA ASN A 234 3.59 -5.58 -51.04
C ASN A 234 3.17 -5.72 -49.56
N ALA A 235 1.86 -5.90 -49.35
CA ALA A 235 1.28 -6.04 -48.03
C ALA A 235 1.48 -7.46 -47.50
N ASP A 236 2.10 -7.56 -46.32
CA ASP A 236 2.14 -8.78 -45.52
C ASP A 236 1.13 -8.68 -44.38
N ARG A 237 0.43 -9.77 -44.09
CA ARG A 237 -0.60 -9.77 -43.04
C ARG A 237 -0.01 -10.27 -41.73
N LEU A 238 0.04 -9.41 -40.73
CA LEU A 238 0.53 -9.71 -39.39
C LEU A 238 -0.65 -10.01 -38.46
N GLY A 239 -0.79 -11.27 -38.02
CA GLY A 239 -1.86 -11.77 -37.14
C GLY A 239 -3.14 -12.26 -37.83
N HIS A 240 -4.24 -12.46 -37.08
CA HIS A 240 -5.48 -13.12 -37.54
C HIS A 240 -6.60 -12.16 -37.95
N THR A 241 -7.55 -12.66 -38.74
CA THR A 241 -8.68 -11.86 -39.26
C THR A 241 -9.59 -11.42 -38.11
N GLY A 242 -9.98 -10.15 -38.10
CA GLY A 242 -10.83 -9.57 -37.06
C GLY A 242 -10.09 -8.95 -35.87
N GLU A 243 -8.76 -9.07 -35.82
CA GLU A 243 -7.96 -8.38 -34.81
C GLU A 243 -7.67 -6.94 -35.22
N THR A 244 -7.69 -6.03 -34.23
CA THR A 244 -7.39 -4.60 -34.44
C THR A 244 -6.01 -4.28 -33.88
N THR A 245 -5.12 -3.77 -34.75
CA THR A 245 -3.82 -3.21 -34.35
C THR A 245 -4.03 -1.93 -33.54
N THR A 246 -3.25 -1.75 -32.48
CA THR A 246 -3.30 -0.58 -31.59
C THR A 246 -1.99 0.18 -31.51
N ASP A 247 -0.89 -0.43 -31.95
CA ASP A 247 0.43 0.21 -32.04
C ASP A 247 1.41 -0.61 -32.90
N LEU A 248 2.48 0.06 -33.32
CA LEU A 248 3.60 -0.51 -34.08
C LEU A 248 4.92 0.08 -33.59
N LEU A 249 5.86 -0.78 -33.19
CA LEU A 249 7.19 -0.36 -32.73
C LEU A 249 8.29 -1.26 -33.28
N SER A 250 9.55 -0.81 -33.19
CA SER A 250 10.72 -1.57 -33.59
C SER A 250 11.63 -1.77 -32.39
N ALA A 251 11.97 -3.01 -32.08
CA ALA A 251 12.80 -3.37 -30.93
C ALA A 251 13.54 -4.69 -31.19
N GLY A 252 14.78 -4.82 -30.72
CA GLY A 252 15.58 -6.04 -30.93
C GLY A 252 15.87 -6.38 -32.39
N GLY A 253 15.80 -5.41 -33.31
CA GLY A 253 15.92 -5.65 -34.76
C GLY A 253 14.67 -6.21 -35.42
N LEU A 254 13.55 -6.27 -34.71
CA LEU A 254 12.25 -6.77 -35.19
C LEU A 254 11.22 -5.65 -35.24
N VAL A 255 10.18 -5.84 -36.05
CA VAL A 255 8.97 -5.03 -36.02
C VAL A 255 7.95 -5.74 -35.14
N TRP A 256 7.37 -5.02 -34.19
CA TRP A 256 6.39 -5.53 -33.24
C TRP A 256 5.05 -4.83 -33.49
N ALA A 257 4.00 -5.61 -33.73
CA ALA A 257 2.64 -5.11 -33.81
C ALA A 257 1.87 -5.52 -32.56
N VAL A 258 1.37 -4.52 -31.86
CA VAL A 258 0.52 -4.72 -30.70
C VAL A 258 -0.93 -4.62 -31.15
N LYS A 259 -1.74 -5.58 -30.72
CA LYS A 259 -3.17 -5.64 -31.00
C LYS A 259 -3.97 -5.66 -29.71
N GLN A 260 -5.27 -5.41 -29.83
CA GLN A 260 -6.19 -5.50 -28.69
C GLN A 260 -6.17 -6.87 -27.99
N SER A 261 -5.89 -7.94 -28.74
CA SER A 261 -5.98 -9.33 -28.29
C SER A 261 -4.64 -10.08 -28.26
N ALA A 262 -3.61 -9.59 -28.95
CA ALA A 262 -2.37 -10.34 -29.22
C ALA A 262 -1.17 -9.42 -29.46
N ILE A 263 0.04 -9.98 -29.45
CA ILE A 263 1.29 -9.29 -29.78
C ILE A 263 2.07 -10.16 -30.77
N TYR A 264 2.46 -9.57 -31.90
CA TYR A 264 3.21 -10.24 -32.96
C TYR A 264 4.57 -9.58 -33.17
N SER A 265 5.58 -10.37 -33.55
CA SER A 265 6.85 -9.84 -34.06
C SER A 265 7.13 -10.35 -35.48
N PHE A 266 7.88 -9.57 -36.24
CA PHE A 266 8.24 -9.85 -37.62
C PHE A 266 9.67 -9.43 -37.93
N ASP A 267 10.46 -10.33 -38.50
CA ASP A 267 11.88 -10.11 -38.85
C ASP A 267 12.10 -9.75 -40.34
N SER A 268 11.03 -9.64 -41.14
CA SER A 268 10.99 -9.57 -42.62
C SER A 268 10.84 -10.89 -43.37
N VAL A 269 10.85 -12.03 -42.67
CA VAL A 269 10.70 -13.36 -43.26
C VAL A 269 9.63 -14.16 -42.53
N GLU A 270 9.71 -14.23 -41.20
CA GLU A 270 8.83 -15.04 -40.35
C GLU A 270 8.01 -14.17 -39.40
N ILE A 271 6.76 -14.58 -39.23
CA ILE A 271 5.83 -14.02 -38.24
C ILE A 271 5.89 -14.90 -37.00
N ASN A 272 6.19 -14.29 -35.86
CA ASN A 272 6.09 -14.94 -34.56
C ASN A 272 4.85 -14.43 -33.81
N ASP A 273 4.00 -15.36 -33.36
CA ASP A 273 2.86 -15.08 -32.50
C ASP A 273 3.33 -15.09 -31.04
N PHE A 274 3.89 -13.97 -30.62
CA PHE A 274 4.58 -13.86 -29.33
C PHE A 274 3.63 -13.98 -28.14
N LEU A 275 2.53 -13.23 -28.19
CA LEU A 275 1.44 -13.36 -27.24
C LEU A 275 0.17 -13.67 -28.03
N PRO A 276 -0.19 -14.96 -28.20
CA PRO A 276 -1.38 -15.34 -28.94
C PRO A 276 -2.64 -14.79 -28.29
N THR A 277 -3.73 -14.75 -29.08
CA THR A 277 -5.03 -14.22 -28.67
C THR A 277 -5.37 -14.63 -27.24
N SER A 278 -5.30 -13.66 -26.33
CA SER A 278 -5.35 -13.92 -24.89
C SER A 278 -6.72 -13.62 -24.31
N THR A 279 -7.03 -14.23 -23.16
CA THR A 279 -8.20 -13.89 -22.34
C THR A 279 -8.12 -12.47 -21.74
N LEU A 280 -7.00 -11.77 -21.93
CA LEU A 280 -6.75 -10.41 -21.47
C LEU A 280 -7.11 -9.35 -22.52
N ALA A 281 -7.78 -9.74 -23.62
CA ALA A 281 -8.18 -8.83 -24.69
C ALA A 281 -9.06 -7.68 -24.16
N LYS A 282 -8.64 -6.44 -24.40
CA LYS A 282 -9.38 -5.22 -24.07
C LYS A 282 -9.18 -4.18 -25.17
N SER A 283 -10.18 -3.35 -25.41
CA SER A 283 -10.13 -2.26 -26.39
C SER A 283 -9.07 -1.19 -26.07
N THR A 284 -8.57 -1.17 -24.84
CA THR A 284 -7.54 -0.24 -24.34
C THR A 284 -6.13 -0.83 -24.38
N ASN A 285 -5.96 -2.11 -24.75
CA ASN A 285 -4.64 -2.72 -24.81
C ASN A 285 -3.78 -2.04 -25.87
N GLY A 286 -2.49 -1.97 -25.58
CA GLY A 286 -1.46 -1.73 -26.56
C GLY A 286 -1.45 -0.33 -27.14
N LYS A 287 -2.00 0.66 -26.44
CA LYS A 287 -1.89 2.06 -26.86
C LYS A 287 -0.57 2.65 -26.36
N ASN A 288 0.14 3.35 -27.24
CA ASN A 288 1.35 4.12 -26.96
C ASN A 288 2.46 3.30 -26.28
N SER A 289 2.87 2.17 -26.84
CA SER A 289 3.99 1.39 -26.30
C SER A 289 5.28 2.20 -26.34
N PHE A 290 6.19 1.94 -25.40
CA PHE A 290 7.41 2.73 -25.24
C PHE A 290 8.64 1.82 -25.21
N LEU A 291 9.60 2.06 -26.11
CA LEU A 291 10.91 1.42 -26.07
C LEU A 291 11.81 2.16 -25.08
N TRP A 292 12.25 1.50 -24.02
CA TRP A 292 13.15 2.10 -23.04
C TRP A 292 14.59 1.82 -23.41
N GLU A 293 15.33 2.86 -23.79
CA GLU A 293 16.70 2.72 -24.28
C GLU A 293 17.67 2.17 -23.23
N ALA A 294 17.36 2.32 -21.93
CA ALA A 294 18.24 1.91 -20.83
C ALA A 294 18.51 0.40 -20.79
N ASN A 295 17.53 -0.42 -21.16
CA ASN A 295 17.66 -1.88 -21.24
C ASN A 295 17.30 -2.46 -22.62
N GLY A 296 16.79 -1.64 -23.56
CA GLY A 296 16.37 -2.10 -24.88
C GLY A 296 15.06 -2.89 -24.88
N HIS A 297 14.35 -2.93 -23.75
CA HIS A 297 13.04 -3.56 -23.64
C HIS A 297 11.94 -2.56 -24.02
N PHE A 298 10.78 -3.06 -24.41
CA PHE A 298 9.62 -2.20 -24.62
C PHE A 298 8.50 -2.51 -23.65
N TYR A 299 7.80 -1.45 -23.28
CA TYR A 299 6.77 -1.44 -22.25
C TYR A 299 5.42 -1.18 -22.88
N VAL A 300 4.46 -2.04 -22.58
CA VAL A 300 3.15 -2.02 -23.22
C VAL A 300 2.03 -2.27 -22.23
N THR A 301 0.92 -1.56 -22.41
CA THR A 301 -0.27 -1.69 -21.58
C THR A 301 -1.09 -2.88 -22.06
N PHE A 302 -1.35 -3.86 -21.20
CA PHE A 302 -2.11 -5.04 -21.61
C PHE A 302 -2.87 -5.65 -20.45
N GLY A 303 -4.17 -5.90 -20.64
CA GLY A 303 -5.05 -6.43 -19.60
C GLY A 303 -5.26 -5.50 -18.40
N GLY A 304 -4.86 -4.23 -18.47
CA GLY A 304 -4.81 -3.29 -17.33
C GLY A 304 -3.52 -3.38 -16.51
N ARG A 305 -2.45 -3.93 -17.09
CA ARG A 305 -1.11 -4.06 -16.50
C ARG A 305 -0.09 -3.34 -17.38
N LEU A 306 1.07 -3.00 -16.81
CA LEU A 306 2.24 -2.68 -17.62
C LEU A 306 3.10 -3.93 -17.78
N LEU A 307 3.29 -4.35 -19.02
CA LEU A 307 4.15 -5.47 -19.38
C LEU A 307 5.51 -4.93 -19.83
N ASP A 308 6.56 -5.58 -19.34
CA ASP A 308 7.94 -5.45 -19.81
C ASP A 308 8.21 -6.61 -20.78
N ILE A 309 8.60 -6.29 -22.01
CA ILE A 309 8.92 -7.28 -23.04
C ILE A 309 10.39 -7.10 -23.43
N ASP A 310 11.16 -8.17 -23.21
CA ASP A 310 12.52 -8.31 -23.73
C ASP A 310 12.45 -8.82 -25.17
N PRO A 311 12.75 -7.96 -26.17
CA PRO A 311 12.62 -8.32 -27.57
C PRO A 311 13.75 -9.25 -28.06
N VAL A 312 14.83 -9.40 -27.30
CA VAL A 312 15.98 -10.25 -27.66
C VAL A 312 15.78 -11.66 -27.13
N ASN A 313 15.38 -11.78 -25.86
CA ASN A 313 15.16 -13.08 -25.21
C ASN A 313 13.72 -13.59 -25.34
N PHE A 314 12.81 -12.81 -25.91
CA PHE A 314 11.39 -13.14 -26.04
C PHE A 314 10.76 -13.52 -24.70
N THR A 315 10.97 -12.66 -23.69
CA THR A 315 10.35 -12.84 -22.36
C THR A 315 9.37 -11.72 -22.06
N ILE A 316 8.40 -12.02 -21.18
CA ILE A 316 7.36 -11.08 -20.77
C ILE A 316 7.21 -11.11 -19.26
N GLU A 317 7.19 -9.92 -18.65
CA GLU A 317 6.99 -9.76 -17.22
C GLU A 317 5.94 -8.67 -16.94
N THR A 318 5.14 -8.87 -15.89
CA THR A 318 4.31 -7.78 -15.36
C THR A 318 5.15 -6.94 -14.38
N VAL A 319 5.41 -5.68 -14.74
CA VAL A 319 6.19 -4.76 -13.89
C VAL A 319 5.30 -3.80 -13.10
N PHE A 320 4.03 -3.62 -13.49
CA PHE A 320 3.06 -2.84 -12.74
C PHE A 320 1.72 -3.59 -12.62
N LEU A 321 1.32 -3.82 -11.36
CA LEU A 321 0.00 -4.31 -10.97
C LEU A 321 -0.33 -3.73 -9.59
N MET A 322 -1.28 -2.78 -9.51
CA MET A 322 -1.69 -2.23 -8.22
C MET A 322 -2.99 -2.85 -7.73
N GLN A 323 -2.97 -3.27 -6.47
CA GLN A 323 -4.14 -3.79 -5.74
C GLN A 323 -4.88 -2.70 -4.94
N ASN A 324 -4.44 -1.44 -5.07
CA ASN A 324 -5.10 -0.31 -4.44
C ASN A 324 -6.26 0.20 -5.32
N PRO A 325 -7.49 0.34 -4.79
CA PRO A 325 -8.64 0.84 -5.54
C PRO A 325 -8.43 2.23 -6.18
N GLU A 326 -7.71 3.12 -5.52
CA GLU A 326 -7.43 4.49 -6.01
C GLU A 326 -6.49 4.46 -7.22
N LEU A 327 -5.49 3.57 -7.20
CA LEU A 327 -4.49 3.42 -8.25
C LEU A 327 -4.76 2.20 -9.15
N ASN A 328 -6.00 1.69 -9.15
CA ASN A 328 -6.45 0.69 -10.10
C ASN A 328 -7.12 1.41 -11.27
N GLY A 329 -6.46 1.40 -12.43
CA GLY A 329 -6.85 2.22 -13.55
C GLY A 329 -6.33 1.75 -14.91
N THR A 330 -6.61 2.56 -15.92
CA THR A 330 -6.14 2.37 -17.29
C THR A 330 -4.93 3.26 -17.52
N ILE A 331 -3.84 2.67 -18.00
CA ILE A 331 -2.68 3.43 -18.45
C ILE A 331 -2.99 4.00 -19.85
N THR A 332 -2.82 5.30 -20.02
CA THR A 332 -3.27 6.07 -21.21
C THR A 332 -2.11 6.62 -22.04
N ALA A 333 -0.97 6.88 -21.41
CA ALA A 333 0.27 7.30 -22.06
C ALA A 333 1.49 6.84 -21.26
N ILE A 334 2.63 6.66 -21.92
CA ILE A 334 3.89 6.25 -21.30
C ILE A 334 5.07 6.87 -22.06
N THR A 335 6.12 7.24 -21.32
CA THR A 335 7.41 7.71 -21.82
C THR A 335 8.50 7.40 -20.77
N GLY A 336 9.74 7.81 -21.00
CA GLY A 336 10.82 7.61 -20.04
C GLY A 336 12.06 8.44 -20.32
N THR A 337 12.90 8.56 -19.30
CA THR A 337 14.30 9.01 -19.40
C THR A 337 15.22 7.78 -19.37
N SER A 338 16.54 7.95 -19.31
CA SER A 338 17.46 6.83 -19.07
C SER A 338 17.23 6.11 -17.73
N ASP A 339 16.62 6.79 -16.75
CA ASP A 339 16.63 6.33 -15.35
C ASP A 339 15.24 5.93 -14.84
N SER A 340 14.18 6.40 -15.50
CA SER A 340 12.81 6.23 -15.02
C SER A 340 11.81 6.20 -16.17
N ILE A 341 10.77 5.41 -15.99
CA ILE A 341 9.57 5.42 -16.82
C ILE A 341 8.51 6.27 -16.13
N TYR A 342 7.78 7.02 -16.94
CA TYR A 342 6.63 7.82 -16.56
C TYR A 342 5.40 7.33 -17.32
N PHE A 343 4.27 7.15 -16.64
CA PHE A 343 3.02 6.83 -17.33
C PHE A 343 1.81 7.48 -16.68
N ALA A 344 0.83 7.83 -17.51
CA ALA A 344 -0.44 8.37 -17.06
C ALA A 344 -1.42 7.23 -16.73
N LEU A 345 -1.96 7.23 -15.52
CA LEU A 345 -2.89 6.25 -15.00
C LEU A 345 -4.22 6.93 -14.65
N LYS A 346 -5.28 6.59 -15.38
CA LYS A 346 -6.64 7.07 -15.14
C LYS A 346 -7.44 6.03 -14.39
N ASN A 347 -7.85 6.33 -13.15
CA ASN A 347 -8.65 5.42 -12.34
C ASN A 347 -10.14 5.44 -12.74
N SER A 348 -10.93 4.56 -12.13
CA SER A 348 -12.37 4.45 -12.41
C SER A 348 -13.19 5.67 -11.96
N ALA A 349 -12.69 6.47 -11.02
CA ALA A 349 -13.29 7.73 -10.62
C ALA A 349 -13.00 8.89 -11.59
N GLY A 350 -12.17 8.65 -12.62
CA GLY A 350 -11.77 9.65 -13.60
C GLY A 350 -10.56 10.48 -13.18
N ASN A 351 -9.93 10.17 -12.05
CA ASN A 351 -8.71 10.84 -11.62
C ASN A 351 -7.50 10.30 -12.40
N THR A 352 -6.62 11.22 -12.80
CA THR A 352 -5.38 10.89 -13.52
C THR A 352 -4.16 11.16 -12.64
N TYR A 353 -3.28 10.17 -12.56
CA TYR A 353 -1.99 10.22 -11.88
C TYR A 353 -0.88 10.07 -12.92
N ILE A 354 0.23 10.78 -12.74
CA ILE A 354 1.46 10.43 -13.43
C ILE A 354 2.28 9.59 -12.47
N MET A 355 2.49 8.33 -12.84
CA MET A 355 3.33 7.39 -12.11
C MET A 355 4.76 7.52 -12.61
N LYS A 356 5.73 7.42 -11.70
CA LYS A 356 7.16 7.37 -11.98
C LYS A 356 7.74 6.13 -11.32
N GLY A 357 8.59 5.40 -12.02
CA GLY A 357 9.28 4.25 -11.44
C GLY A 357 10.42 3.74 -12.28
N ASN A 358 11.22 2.86 -11.68
CA ASN A 358 12.20 2.08 -12.40
C ASN A 358 11.67 0.64 -12.50
N PRO A 359 11.37 0.13 -13.71
CA PRO A 359 10.77 -1.19 -13.89
C PRO A 359 11.67 -2.32 -13.37
N LEU A 360 13.01 -2.12 -13.33
CA LEU A 360 13.96 -3.10 -12.79
C LEU A 360 13.82 -3.28 -11.27
N LEU A 361 13.42 -2.22 -10.56
CA LEU A 361 13.17 -2.25 -9.12
C LEU A 361 11.71 -2.61 -8.80
N LYS A 362 10.82 -2.54 -9.80
CA LYS A 362 9.36 -2.75 -9.66
C LYS A 362 8.72 -1.81 -8.64
N THR A 363 9.36 -0.68 -8.39
CA THR A 363 8.91 0.36 -7.47
C THR A 363 8.27 1.50 -8.25
N TRP A 364 7.03 1.83 -7.91
CA TRP A 364 6.25 2.86 -8.60
C TRP A 364 5.70 3.86 -7.61
N HIS A 365 5.82 5.14 -7.95
CA HIS A 365 5.38 6.25 -7.10
C HIS A 365 4.43 7.15 -7.87
N THR A 366 3.43 7.69 -7.18
CA THR A 366 2.67 8.84 -7.68
C THR A 366 3.61 10.04 -7.70
N TRP A 367 3.86 10.58 -8.89
CA TRP A 367 4.79 11.70 -9.12
C TRP A 367 4.02 13.00 -9.27
N ALA A 368 2.93 13.01 -10.04
CA ALA A 368 2.04 14.16 -10.21
C ALA A 368 0.57 13.72 -10.23
N TYR A 369 -0.33 14.65 -9.91
CA TYR A 369 -1.77 14.43 -9.85
C TYR A 369 -2.53 15.49 -10.66
N PHE A 370 -3.44 15.04 -11.53
CA PHE A 370 -4.19 15.89 -12.46
C PHE A 370 -5.67 16.06 -12.09
N GLY A 371 -6.15 15.35 -11.07
CA GLY A 371 -7.58 15.24 -10.80
C GLY A 371 -8.32 14.68 -12.01
N ALA A 372 -9.49 15.23 -12.30
CA ALA A 372 -10.36 14.79 -13.40
C ALA A 372 -9.85 15.13 -14.82
N ASN A 373 -8.64 15.65 -14.97
CA ASN A 373 -8.08 15.99 -16.28
C ASN A 373 -7.36 14.78 -16.90
N ASP A 374 -7.69 14.47 -18.15
CA ASP A 374 -7.11 13.35 -18.89
C ASP A 374 -5.71 13.66 -19.42
N CYS A 375 -4.91 12.60 -19.61
CA CYS A 375 -3.57 12.68 -20.20
C CYS A 375 -3.35 11.50 -21.15
N ASP A 376 -3.70 11.69 -22.43
CA ASP A 376 -3.54 10.65 -23.46
C ASP A 376 -2.20 10.76 -24.23
N ALA A 377 -1.38 11.77 -23.92
CA ALA A 377 -0.11 12.01 -24.59
C ALA A 377 0.96 12.44 -23.59
N LEU A 378 2.13 11.79 -23.66
CA LEU A 378 3.25 12.01 -22.76
C LEU A 378 4.55 11.79 -23.55
N ASP A 379 5.53 12.69 -23.41
CA ASP A 379 6.88 12.45 -23.95
C ASP A 379 7.95 13.25 -23.19
N VAL A 380 9.23 12.90 -23.34
CA VAL A 380 10.36 13.60 -22.72
C VAL A 380 11.09 14.46 -23.75
N ALA A 381 11.05 15.77 -23.54
CA ALA A 381 11.84 16.71 -24.30
C ALA A 381 13.21 16.93 -23.65
N VAL A 382 14.28 16.82 -24.43
CA VAL A 382 15.64 17.09 -23.96
C VAL A 382 15.88 18.58 -23.72
N ALA A 383 16.84 18.88 -22.85
CA ALA A 383 17.33 20.23 -22.57
C ALA A 383 17.62 21.02 -23.87
N GLY A 384 17.25 22.30 -23.86
CA GLY A 384 17.37 23.21 -25.00
C GLY A 384 16.11 23.29 -25.87
N THR A 385 15.15 22.37 -25.70
CA THR A 385 13.93 22.33 -26.54
C THR A 385 12.76 23.08 -25.91
N VAL A 386 12.33 22.66 -24.72
CA VAL A 386 11.25 23.30 -23.95
C VAL A 386 11.83 24.17 -22.84
N HIS A 387 12.73 23.59 -22.04
CA HIS A 387 13.50 24.30 -21.03
C HIS A 387 14.96 24.38 -21.47
N SER A 388 15.61 25.53 -21.24
CA SER A 388 16.94 25.82 -21.80
C SER A 388 18.06 24.89 -21.31
N THR A 389 17.93 24.32 -20.12
CA THR A 389 19.02 23.58 -19.43
C THR A 389 18.58 22.28 -18.76
N ARG A 390 17.32 21.87 -18.94
CA ARG A 390 16.75 20.69 -18.28
C ARG A 390 15.86 19.92 -19.22
N ASP A 391 15.87 18.61 -19.05
CA ASP A 391 14.88 17.75 -19.66
C ASP A 391 13.51 18.02 -19.03
N THR A 392 12.46 17.85 -19.82
CA THR A 392 11.09 18.10 -19.37
C THR A 392 10.16 16.99 -19.81
N VAL A 393 9.30 16.54 -18.91
CA VAL A 393 8.16 15.69 -19.30
C VAL A 393 7.08 16.63 -19.81
N VAL A 394 6.69 16.47 -21.07
CA VAL A 394 5.59 17.19 -21.71
C VAL A 394 4.36 16.30 -21.69
N ALA A 395 3.22 16.83 -21.26
CA ALA A 395 1.99 16.07 -21.08
C ALA A 395 0.78 16.80 -21.66
N GLY A 396 -0.12 16.04 -22.28
CA GLY A 396 -1.50 16.47 -22.50
C GLY A 396 -2.21 16.66 -21.16
N TYR A 397 -3.07 17.68 -21.05
CA TYR A 397 -3.78 17.99 -19.81
C TYR A 397 -5.22 18.44 -20.11
N GLY A 398 -6.17 17.53 -19.93
CA GLY A 398 -7.60 17.83 -20.13
C GLY A 398 -7.96 18.17 -21.57
N SER A 399 -8.93 19.07 -21.74
CA SER A 399 -9.41 19.49 -23.06
C SER A 399 -8.54 20.62 -23.63
N ALA A 400 -7.78 20.33 -24.70
CA ALA A 400 -6.97 21.31 -25.44
C ALA A 400 -5.94 22.11 -24.62
N ALA A 401 -5.42 21.53 -23.53
CA ALA A 401 -4.27 22.09 -22.83
C ALA A 401 -3.12 21.08 -22.77
N THR A 402 -1.92 21.62 -22.60
CA THR A 402 -0.68 20.89 -22.38
C THR A 402 0.11 21.58 -21.31
N ILE A 403 0.89 20.78 -20.61
CA ILE A 403 1.79 21.24 -19.58
C ILE A 403 3.16 20.60 -19.76
N TYR A 404 4.14 21.11 -19.04
CA TYR A 404 5.40 20.42 -18.85
C TYR A 404 5.86 20.48 -17.40
N PHE A 405 6.71 19.54 -17.05
CA PHE A 405 7.39 19.46 -15.78
C PHE A 405 8.90 19.50 -16.01
N ILE A 406 9.60 20.29 -15.21
CA ILE A 406 11.05 20.35 -15.24
C ILE A 406 11.59 19.17 -14.45
N LEU A 407 12.45 18.35 -15.06
CA LEU A 407 13.14 17.27 -14.38
C LEU A 407 14.41 17.81 -13.70
N PRO A 408 14.79 17.25 -12.53
CA PRO A 408 16.06 17.60 -11.90
C PRO A 408 17.23 17.08 -12.75
N ILE A 409 18.40 17.70 -12.61
CA ILE A 409 19.64 17.13 -13.18
C ILE A 409 19.83 15.71 -12.65
N ALA A 410 20.26 14.80 -13.53
CA ALA A 410 20.72 13.47 -13.14
C ALA A 410 21.70 13.55 -11.94
N GLY A 411 21.38 12.82 -10.88
CA GLY A 411 22.18 12.75 -9.65
C GLY A 411 21.94 13.86 -8.62
N LEU A 412 21.19 14.93 -8.95
CA LEU A 412 20.76 15.92 -7.97
C LEU A 412 19.36 15.59 -7.44
N ARG A 413 19.12 15.95 -6.18
CA ARG A 413 17.79 15.93 -5.60
C ARG A 413 17.01 17.18 -5.99
N PRO A 414 15.67 17.16 -5.96
CA PRO A 414 14.84 18.29 -6.35
C PRO A 414 15.14 19.58 -5.57
N GLU A 415 15.44 19.48 -4.27
CA GLU A 415 15.76 20.61 -3.40
C GLU A 415 17.14 21.21 -3.67
N ASP A 416 18.06 20.44 -4.26
CA ASP A 416 19.41 20.86 -4.58
C ASP A 416 19.49 21.48 -5.99
N ASP A 417 18.45 21.30 -6.83
CA ASP A 417 18.36 21.86 -8.17
C ASP A 417 17.47 23.12 -8.21
N SER A 418 18.11 24.29 -8.28
CA SER A 418 17.44 25.59 -8.41
C SER A 418 16.46 25.73 -9.59
N SER A 419 16.62 24.91 -10.64
CA SER A 419 15.72 24.92 -11.80
C SER A 419 14.45 24.13 -11.57
N TYR A 420 14.47 23.14 -10.66
CA TYR A 420 13.28 22.37 -10.32
C TYR A 420 12.24 23.26 -9.66
N LYS A 421 10.96 22.97 -9.92
CA LYS A 421 9.83 23.72 -9.38
C LYS A 421 8.85 22.77 -8.71
N PHE A 422 8.35 23.16 -7.55
CA PHE A 422 7.38 22.42 -6.76
C PHE A 422 5.97 23.00 -6.94
N ASP A 423 4.94 22.15 -6.93
CA ASP A 423 3.55 22.60 -6.94
C ASP A 423 3.27 23.44 -5.69
N THR A 424 2.47 24.49 -5.86
CA THR A 424 2.09 25.44 -4.80
C THR A 424 0.67 25.22 -4.31
N ALA A 425 -0.07 24.28 -4.90
CA ALA A 425 -1.43 23.93 -4.49
C ALA A 425 -1.50 23.09 -3.20
N GLY A 426 -0.34 22.63 -2.69
CA GLY A 426 -0.27 21.64 -1.62
C GLY A 426 -0.55 20.23 -2.14
N GLY A 427 -0.54 19.26 -1.23
CA GLY A 427 -0.84 17.88 -1.55
C GLY A 427 -0.85 16.98 -0.32
N SER A 428 -1.40 15.79 -0.49
CA SER A 428 -1.58 14.80 0.57
C SER A 428 -0.99 13.45 0.18
N LEU A 429 -0.36 12.76 1.12
CA LEU A 429 0.06 11.37 0.99
C LEU A 429 -0.67 10.49 2.00
N TYR A 430 -1.16 9.35 1.54
CA TYR A 430 -1.92 8.40 2.32
C TYR A 430 -1.11 7.13 2.54
N GLY A 431 -0.87 6.79 3.80
CA GLY A 431 -0.25 5.53 4.20
C GLY A 431 -1.16 4.31 4.09
N PRO A 432 -0.62 3.10 4.24
CA PRO A 432 -1.44 1.90 4.38
C PRO A 432 -2.22 1.93 5.71
N LEU A 433 -3.22 1.05 5.83
CA LEU A 433 -3.83 0.73 7.12
C LEU A 433 -2.88 -0.19 7.89
N ILE A 434 -2.48 0.26 9.09
CA ILE A 434 -1.52 -0.41 9.97
C ILE A 434 -2.28 -0.89 11.21
N ASP A 435 -2.11 -2.16 11.56
CA ASP A 435 -2.75 -2.77 12.74
C ASP A 435 -1.91 -2.64 14.02
N GLY A 436 -0.63 -2.28 13.92
CA GLY A 436 0.27 -2.18 15.07
C GLY A 436 0.54 -3.53 15.74
N GLY A 437 0.52 -4.64 14.98
CA GLY A 437 0.83 -5.99 15.45
C GLY A 437 -0.37 -6.93 15.46
N VAL A 438 -1.28 -6.77 16.42
CA VAL A 438 -2.43 -7.70 16.57
C VAL A 438 -3.74 -6.96 16.32
N LEU A 439 -4.37 -7.18 15.16
CA LEU A 439 -5.63 -6.53 14.77
C LEU A 439 -6.75 -6.64 15.82
N ALA A 440 -6.80 -7.75 16.56
CA ALA A 440 -7.87 -8.01 17.53
C ALA A 440 -7.72 -7.24 18.86
N ILE A 441 -6.56 -6.62 19.12
CA ILE A 441 -6.31 -5.84 20.33
C ILE A 441 -6.45 -4.36 19.99
N PRO A 442 -7.35 -3.60 20.63
CA PRO A 442 -7.41 -2.17 20.40
C PRO A 442 -6.19 -1.48 21.01
N LYS A 443 -5.83 -0.32 20.47
CA LYS A 443 -4.74 0.53 20.96
C LYS A 443 -5.25 1.95 21.18
N TYR A 444 -4.55 2.67 22.04
CA TYR A 444 -4.72 4.11 22.22
C TYR A 444 -3.62 4.83 21.46
N LEU A 445 -4.01 5.67 20.50
CA LEU A 445 -3.10 6.59 19.82
C LEU A 445 -2.83 7.75 20.78
N ASN A 446 -1.57 7.93 21.16
CA ASN A 446 -1.16 8.86 22.21
C ASN A 446 -0.51 10.11 21.65
N ALA A 447 0.24 10.00 20.56
CA ALA A 447 0.98 11.14 19.99
C ALA A 447 1.33 10.88 18.52
N GLY A 448 1.61 11.98 17.82
CA GLY A 448 2.21 11.98 16.49
C GLY A 448 3.56 12.68 16.52
N LYS A 449 4.46 12.24 15.64
CA LYS A 449 5.81 12.79 15.49
C LYS A 449 6.12 12.96 14.01
N ILE A 450 6.67 14.11 13.64
CA ILE A 450 7.12 14.38 12.28
C ILE A 450 8.52 15.01 12.31
N LEU A 451 9.43 14.42 11.54
CA LEU A 451 10.77 14.96 11.30
C LEU A 451 10.79 15.58 9.91
N ALA A 452 10.94 16.89 9.85
CA ALA A 452 10.91 17.62 8.61
C ALA A 452 11.95 18.75 8.57
N THR A 453 12.33 19.12 7.36
CA THR A 453 13.25 20.24 7.10
C THR A 453 12.63 21.17 6.07
N SER A 454 13.24 22.34 5.89
CA SER A 454 12.73 23.33 4.94
C SER A 454 11.27 23.69 5.29
N LEU A 455 11.02 24.03 6.55
CA LEU A 455 9.71 24.48 7.04
C LEU A 455 9.71 25.98 7.37
N SER A 456 8.53 26.57 7.42
CA SER A 456 8.27 27.94 7.91
C SER A 456 6.78 28.08 8.25
N ALA A 457 6.35 29.25 8.74
CA ALA A 457 4.95 29.54 9.02
C ALA A 457 3.99 29.39 7.81
N THR A 458 4.50 29.46 6.59
CA THR A 458 3.73 29.32 5.34
C THR A 458 4.13 28.08 4.53
N ARG A 459 4.97 27.22 5.12
CA ARG A 459 5.55 26.06 4.48
C ARG A 459 5.58 24.94 5.50
N THR A 460 4.51 24.16 5.52
CA THR A 460 4.16 23.31 6.65
C THR A 460 4.01 21.86 6.22
N ALA A 461 4.19 20.96 7.18
CA ALA A 461 3.82 19.56 7.05
C ALA A 461 2.88 19.20 8.21
N VAL A 462 1.73 18.62 7.89
CA VAL A 462 0.73 18.19 8.87
C VAL A 462 0.66 16.68 8.86
N LEU A 463 0.79 16.07 10.03
CA LEU A 463 0.55 14.65 10.24
C LEU A 463 -0.85 14.46 10.82
N SER A 464 -1.67 13.70 10.10
CA SER A 464 -3.06 13.37 10.44
C SER A 464 -3.23 11.85 10.52
N TYR A 465 -4.29 11.37 11.17
CA TYR A 465 -4.66 9.96 11.19
C TYR A 465 -6.10 9.73 10.72
N ALA A 466 -6.33 8.55 10.15
CA ALA A 466 -7.66 7.95 9.97
C ALA A 466 -7.68 6.59 10.65
N LYS A 467 -8.70 6.31 11.44
CA LYS A 467 -8.83 5.05 12.20
C LYS A 467 -9.85 4.12 11.55
N ASP A 468 -9.64 2.82 11.62
CA ASP A 468 -10.61 1.77 11.27
C ASP A 468 -11.30 1.91 9.90
N ALA A 469 -10.62 2.54 8.93
CA ALA A 469 -11.13 2.90 7.60
C ALA A 469 -12.23 3.98 7.59
N ASP A 470 -12.26 4.83 8.61
CA ASP A 470 -13.01 6.09 8.63
C ASP A 470 -12.62 6.96 7.42
N SER A 471 -13.59 7.69 6.88
CA SER A 471 -13.40 8.57 5.72
C SER A 471 -12.89 9.97 6.09
N THR A 472 -12.60 10.21 7.36
CA THR A 472 -12.22 11.53 7.88
C THR A 472 -10.84 11.47 8.51
N ASP A 473 -9.95 12.34 8.05
CA ASP A 473 -8.62 12.51 8.60
C ASP A 473 -8.65 13.52 9.75
N THR A 474 -7.97 13.23 10.86
CA THR A 474 -7.85 14.13 12.02
C THR A 474 -6.40 14.53 12.22
N ALA A 475 -6.13 15.84 12.24
CA ALA A 475 -4.79 16.38 12.43
C ALA A 475 -4.25 16.11 13.84
N VAL A 476 -2.97 15.75 13.92
CA VAL A 476 -2.25 15.51 15.19
C VAL A 476 -1.15 16.54 15.37
N VAL A 477 -0.25 16.64 14.39
CA VAL A 477 0.95 17.49 14.47
C VAL A 477 0.96 18.44 13.29
N THR A 478 1.25 19.71 13.55
CA THR A 478 1.56 20.69 12.50
C THR A 478 2.99 21.18 12.68
N ALA A 479 3.89 20.76 11.79
CA ALA A 479 5.28 21.19 11.81
C ALA A 479 5.47 22.44 10.95
N VAL A 480 5.99 23.50 11.59
CA VAL A 480 6.27 24.80 10.96
C VAL A 480 7.74 25.23 11.12
N GLN A 481 8.57 24.41 11.77
CA GLN A 481 10.00 24.64 11.98
C GLN A 481 10.80 23.38 11.63
N THR A 482 12.02 23.57 11.13
CA THR A 482 12.94 22.45 10.84
C THR A 482 13.28 21.69 12.13
N GLY A 483 13.17 20.37 12.11
CA GLY A 483 13.46 19.50 13.23
C GLY A 483 12.36 18.47 13.46
N LEU A 484 12.43 17.81 14.62
CA LEU A 484 11.37 16.94 15.12
C LEU A 484 10.28 17.82 15.77
N THR A 485 9.04 17.65 15.34
CA THR A 485 7.85 18.19 16.01
C THR A 485 7.02 17.03 16.53
N GLU A 486 6.54 17.13 17.78
CA GLU A 486 5.75 16.10 18.46
C GLU A 486 4.57 16.77 19.16
N GLU A 487 3.39 16.17 19.02
CA GLU A 487 2.18 16.61 19.73
C GLU A 487 1.47 15.40 20.35
N SER A 488 1.03 15.58 21.59
CA SER A 488 0.24 14.58 22.32
C SER A 488 -1.25 14.70 21.98
N ILE A 489 -1.94 13.57 21.98
CA ILE A 489 -3.38 13.46 21.76
C ILE A 489 -4.04 13.23 23.13
N ASP A 490 -4.81 14.22 23.59
CA ASP A 490 -5.57 14.16 24.84
C ASP A 490 -7.03 14.58 24.61
N PRO A 491 -8.03 13.71 24.88
CA PRO A 491 -7.88 12.32 25.31
C PRO A 491 -7.34 11.40 24.18
N PRO A 492 -6.62 10.32 24.51
CA PRO A 492 -6.07 9.41 23.51
C PRO A 492 -7.18 8.69 22.73
N VAL A 493 -6.87 8.31 21.49
CA VAL A 493 -7.88 7.82 20.54
C VAL A 493 -7.82 6.30 20.41
N LEU A 494 -8.93 5.62 20.66
CA LEU A 494 -9.04 4.17 20.50
C LEU A 494 -9.15 3.76 19.02
N PHE A 495 -8.38 2.77 18.58
CA PHE A 495 -8.43 2.20 17.23
C PHE A 495 -7.99 0.72 17.18
N ASN A 496 -8.36 -0.01 16.11
CA ASN A 496 -7.76 -1.32 15.79
C ASN A 496 -6.79 -1.23 14.60
N ARG A 497 -7.11 -0.39 13.61
CA ARG A 497 -6.22 0.00 12.51
C ARG A 497 -6.12 1.51 12.43
N VAL A 498 -4.95 2.00 12.06
CA VAL A 498 -4.70 3.42 11.83
C VAL A 498 -3.95 3.60 10.52
N ARG A 499 -4.29 4.65 9.78
CA ARG A 499 -3.55 5.15 8.62
C ARG A 499 -2.99 6.51 8.97
N TYR A 500 -1.75 6.77 8.56
CA TYR A 500 -1.21 8.14 8.55
C TYR A 500 -1.59 8.86 7.25
N VAL A 501 -1.82 10.16 7.35
CA VAL A 501 -1.98 11.07 6.23
C VAL A 501 -1.04 12.24 6.44
N VAL A 502 -0.27 12.60 5.41
CA VAL A 502 0.68 13.70 5.47
C VAL A 502 0.27 14.76 4.47
N ASP A 503 -0.08 15.95 4.97
CA ASP A 503 -0.38 17.10 4.14
C ASP A 503 0.83 18.03 4.06
N LEU A 504 1.23 18.37 2.85
CA LEU A 504 2.31 19.30 2.56
C LEU A 504 1.73 20.59 2.00
N THR A 505 2.20 21.73 2.48
CA THR A 505 1.78 23.04 1.97
C THR A 505 3.00 23.93 1.75
N SER A 506 3.03 24.63 0.60
CA SER A 506 4.00 25.68 0.31
C SER A 506 3.40 26.67 -0.67
N GLY A 507 3.50 27.97 -0.38
CA GLY A 507 3.20 29.03 -1.36
C GLY A 507 4.34 29.32 -2.34
N SER A 508 5.44 28.57 -2.30
CA SER A 508 6.65 28.83 -3.08
C SER A 508 6.96 27.68 -4.05
N ALA A 509 7.17 28.01 -5.31
CA ALA A 509 7.57 27.04 -6.33
C ALA A 509 9.06 26.67 -6.25
N THR A 510 9.90 27.41 -5.52
CA THR A 510 11.34 27.15 -5.42
C THR A 510 11.74 26.50 -4.11
N SER A 511 10.78 26.22 -3.24
CA SER A 511 11.05 25.62 -1.95
C SER A 511 9.83 24.87 -1.43
N THR A 512 10.01 23.64 -0.97
CA THR A 512 8.95 22.76 -0.45
C THR A 512 9.23 22.38 1.00
N PRO A 513 8.21 22.04 1.80
CA PRO A 513 8.43 21.21 2.99
C PRO A 513 9.08 19.89 2.56
N ILE A 514 10.01 19.38 3.37
CA ILE A 514 10.69 18.11 3.14
C ILE A 514 10.48 17.24 4.38
N VAL A 515 9.64 16.21 4.27
CA VAL A 515 9.42 15.25 5.35
C VAL A 515 10.40 14.10 5.19
N VAL A 516 11.12 13.79 6.27
CA VAL A 516 12.18 12.76 6.30
C VAL A 516 11.73 11.53 7.09
N GLY A 517 10.76 11.69 7.99
CA GLY A 517 10.18 10.59 8.73
C GLY A 517 8.95 11.02 9.51
N LEU A 518 8.12 10.05 9.83
CA LEU A 518 6.95 10.21 10.68
C LEU A 518 6.83 9.00 11.61
N ALA A 519 6.19 9.22 12.74
CA ALA A 519 5.86 8.15 13.67
C ALA A 519 4.56 8.42 14.41
N PHE A 520 3.86 7.33 14.73
CA PHE A 520 2.79 7.32 15.71
C PHE A 520 3.23 6.57 16.95
N ASP A 521 2.91 7.18 18.08
CA ASP A 521 3.09 6.61 19.41
C ASP A 521 1.73 6.10 19.88
N ALA A 522 1.69 4.83 20.28
CA ALA A 522 0.48 4.25 20.83
C ALA A 522 0.77 3.33 22.00
N THR A 523 -0.26 3.12 22.82
CA THR A 523 -0.24 2.17 23.92
C THR A 523 -1.22 1.04 23.64
N PRO A 524 -0.77 -0.22 23.71
CA PRO A 524 -1.68 -1.37 23.69
C PRO A 524 -2.77 -1.25 24.75
N ASN A 525 -4.02 -1.43 24.34
CA ASN A 525 -5.16 -1.53 25.25
C ASN A 525 -5.66 -2.98 25.28
N ALA A 526 -4.80 -3.90 25.70
CA ALA A 526 -5.17 -5.30 25.81
C ALA A 526 -6.33 -5.46 26.81
N PRO A 527 -7.35 -6.29 26.50
CA PRO A 527 -8.41 -6.57 27.44
C PRO A 527 -7.79 -7.15 28.72
N ARG A 528 -8.11 -6.52 29.86
CA ARG A 528 -7.61 -6.94 31.18
C ARG A 528 -8.14 -8.34 31.48
N ARG A 529 -7.25 -9.30 31.74
CA ARG A 529 -7.61 -10.62 32.28
C ARG A 529 -7.75 -10.49 33.79
N ARG A 530 -8.85 -10.98 34.35
CA ARG A 530 -8.97 -11.12 35.81
C ARG A 530 -8.18 -12.33 36.26
N GLN A 531 -7.42 -12.15 37.34
CA GLN A 531 -6.71 -13.22 38.02
C GLN A 531 -7.08 -13.20 39.49
N TRP A 532 -7.42 -14.36 40.02
CA TRP A 532 -7.72 -14.56 41.44
C TRP A 532 -6.69 -15.52 42.02
N THR A 533 -6.08 -15.15 43.14
CA THR A 533 -5.20 -16.05 43.91
C THR A 533 -5.95 -16.50 45.14
N LEU A 534 -6.20 -17.80 45.25
CA LEU A 534 -7.00 -18.38 46.32
C LEU A 534 -6.14 -19.37 47.12
N GLY A 535 -6.21 -19.28 48.45
CA GLY A 535 -5.73 -20.34 49.34
C GLY A 535 -6.90 -21.27 49.66
N LEU A 536 -6.93 -22.46 49.06
CA LEU A 536 -7.98 -23.46 49.28
C LEU A 536 -7.53 -24.46 50.33
N LYS A 537 -8.29 -24.58 51.42
CA LYS A 537 -8.05 -25.64 52.42
C LYS A 537 -8.64 -26.95 51.93
N ILE A 538 -7.84 -28.02 51.99
CA ILE A 538 -8.21 -29.39 51.60
C ILE A 538 -8.18 -30.25 52.85
N GLU A 539 -9.32 -30.77 53.29
CA GLU A 539 -9.44 -31.57 54.51
C GLU A 539 -10.45 -32.71 54.37
N ASP A 540 -10.12 -33.90 54.90
CA ASP A 540 -11.05 -35.02 55.02
C ASP A 540 -12.09 -34.73 56.09
N GLU A 541 -13.36 -34.99 55.78
CA GLU A 541 -14.47 -34.75 56.72
C GLU A 541 -14.36 -33.35 57.35
N ALA A 542 -14.01 -32.34 56.55
CA ALA A 542 -13.85 -30.97 57.03
C ALA A 542 -15.07 -30.60 57.88
N ASP A 543 -14.86 -30.39 59.18
CA ASP A 543 -15.91 -29.94 60.08
C ASP A 543 -16.08 -28.43 59.81
N PRO A 544 -17.14 -28.00 59.11
CA PRO A 544 -17.38 -26.59 58.91
C PRO A 544 -17.45 -25.91 60.29
N ARG A 545 -16.67 -24.85 60.48
CA ARG A 545 -16.70 -24.05 61.71
C ARG A 545 -18.10 -23.43 61.84
N GLY A 546 -18.92 -23.98 62.73
CA GLY A 546 -20.32 -23.54 62.92
C GLY A 546 -21.35 -24.66 62.89
N GLY A 547 -20.97 -25.88 62.51
CA GLY A 547 -21.89 -27.04 62.49
C GLY A 547 -22.79 -27.01 61.25
N GLY A 548 -22.54 -27.95 60.34
CA GLY A 548 -23.29 -28.17 59.11
C GLY A 548 -23.05 -29.57 58.57
N ASP A 549 -23.73 -29.94 57.49
CA ASP A 549 -23.48 -31.21 56.81
C ASP A 549 -22.00 -31.29 56.44
N ARG A 550 -21.34 -32.36 56.87
CA ARG A 550 -19.94 -32.64 56.55
C ARG A 550 -19.72 -32.52 55.05
N ASN A 551 -18.59 -31.94 54.67
CA ASN A 551 -18.18 -31.97 53.27
C ASN A 551 -18.23 -33.43 52.78
N ARG A 552 -18.98 -33.67 51.70
CA ARG A 552 -19.24 -35.03 51.17
C ARG A 552 -18.03 -35.61 50.44
N TYR A 553 -17.01 -34.79 50.20
CA TYR A 553 -15.80 -35.14 49.47
C TYR A 553 -14.61 -35.32 50.41
N SER A 554 -13.83 -36.36 50.19
CA SER A 554 -12.55 -36.56 50.87
C SER A 554 -11.50 -35.53 50.38
N ALA A 555 -10.46 -35.31 51.16
CA ALA A 555 -9.29 -34.52 50.77
C ALA A 555 -8.69 -35.03 49.45
N ALA A 556 -8.69 -36.35 49.24
CA ALA A 556 -8.23 -36.95 47.99
C ALA A 556 -9.12 -36.55 46.80
N GLN A 557 -10.45 -36.59 46.96
CA GLN A 557 -11.40 -36.20 45.91
C GLN A 557 -11.35 -34.71 45.59
N LEU A 558 -11.17 -33.85 46.61
CA LEU A 558 -11.00 -32.41 46.42
C LEU A 558 -9.69 -32.10 45.69
N LEU A 559 -8.61 -32.79 46.04
CA LEU A 559 -7.33 -32.63 45.38
C LEU A 559 -7.37 -33.11 43.93
N GLU A 560 -7.98 -34.27 43.67
CA GLU A 560 -8.21 -34.80 42.33
C GLU A 560 -9.04 -33.82 41.49
N HIS A 561 -10.14 -33.28 42.05
CA HIS A 561 -10.96 -32.28 41.39
C HIS A 561 -10.16 -31.01 41.02
N LEU A 562 -9.27 -30.54 41.89
CA LEU A 562 -8.42 -29.37 41.65
C LEU A 562 -7.29 -29.66 40.65
N MET A 563 -6.72 -30.87 40.67
CA MET A 563 -5.72 -31.31 39.70
C MET A 563 -6.33 -31.44 38.30
N ASP A 564 -7.50 -32.06 38.20
CA ASP A 564 -8.25 -32.20 36.95
C ASP A 564 -8.67 -30.84 36.40
N ALA A 565 -9.16 -29.95 37.27
CA ALA A 565 -9.51 -28.57 36.94
C ALA A 565 -8.35 -27.79 36.30
N GLY A 566 -7.10 -28.16 36.60
CA GLY A 566 -5.92 -27.53 35.99
C GLY A 566 -5.76 -27.83 34.48
N SER A 567 -6.36 -28.92 34.03
CA SER A 567 -6.26 -29.42 32.65
C SER A 567 -7.46 -29.06 31.77
N VAL A 568 -8.54 -28.54 32.35
CA VAL A 568 -9.81 -28.25 31.66
C VAL A 568 -10.25 -26.78 31.84
N GLN A 569 -11.18 -26.35 31.00
CA GLN A 569 -11.89 -25.08 31.18
C GLN A 569 -12.87 -25.23 32.34
N ILE A 570 -12.83 -24.29 33.29
CA ILE A 570 -13.73 -24.23 34.44
C ILE A 570 -14.67 -23.05 34.34
N THR A 571 -15.78 -23.09 35.07
CA THR A 571 -16.57 -21.89 35.39
C THR A 571 -16.24 -21.48 36.82
N TYR A 572 -15.75 -20.26 36.97
CA TYR A 572 -15.50 -19.62 38.26
C TYR A 572 -16.64 -18.64 38.54
N THR A 573 -17.30 -18.77 39.69
CA THR A 573 -18.30 -17.79 40.15
C THR A 573 -17.73 -17.01 41.32
N ASP A 574 -17.74 -15.68 41.24
CA ASP A 574 -17.29 -14.82 42.33
C ASP A 574 -18.35 -14.61 43.42
N TYR A 575 -17.98 -13.89 44.49
CA TYR A 575 -18.85 -13.61 45.64
C TYR A 575 -20.04 -12.69 45.33
N LEU A 576 -20.03 -12.04 44.17
CA LEU A 576 -21.16 -11.25 43.68
C LEU A 576 -22.09 -12.10 42.80
N GLY A 577 -21.80 -13.40 42.62
CA GLY A 577 -22.56 -14.30 41.78
C GLY A 577 -22.26 -14.16 40.28
N SER A 578 -21.19 -13.44 39.91
CA SER A 578 -20.80 -13.29 38.50
C SER A 578 -20.03 -14.52 38.03
N GLU A 579 -20.40 -15.07 36.87
CA GLU A 579 -19.74 -16.23 36.28
C GLU A 579 -18.66 -15.83 35.27
N TYR A 580 -17.52 -16.51 35.33
CA TYR A 580 -16.40 -16.35 34.43
C TYR A 580 -15.97 -17.72 33.89
N VAL A 581 -15.70 -17.78 32.59
CA VAL A 581 -14.98 -18.90 32.02
C VAL A 581 -13.50 -18.74 32.38
N ALA A 582 -12.89 -19.73 33.00
CA ALA A 582 -11.53 -19.61 33.55
C ALA A 582 -10.70 -20.89 33.39
N LYS A 583 -9.39 -20.77 33.62
CA LYS A 583 -8.45 -21.88 33.80
C LYS A 583 -7.89 -21.84 35.21
N LEU A 584 -7.80 -23.00 35.85
CA LEU A 584 -7.13 -23.13 37.14
C LEU A 584 -5.65 -23.46 36.92
N ARG A 585 -4.76 -22.83 37.68
CA ARG A 585 -3.34 -23.19 37.79
C ARG A 585 -3.04 -23.47 39.26
N LEU A 586 -2.78 -24.73 39.58
CA LEU A 586 -2.33 -25.10 40.92
C LEU A 586 -0.86 -24.67 41.07
N LEU A 587 -0.58 -23.73 41.98
CA LEU A 587 0.76 -23.16 42.16
C LEU A 587 1.60 -23.95 43.13
N GLN A 588 1.00 -24.33 44.26
CA GLN A 588 1.74 -25.00 45.32
C GLN A 588 0.77 -25.76 46.22
N LEU A 589 1.07 -27.04 46.45
CA LEU A 589 0.45 -27.81 47.51
C LEU A 589 1.34 -27.72 48.75
N GLN A 590 0.88 -27.02 49.79
CA GLN A 590 1.53 -27.05 51.09
C GLN A 590 1.11 -28.35 51.77
N GLY A 591 1.96 -29.38 51.59
CA GLY A 591 1.83 -30.80 51.94
C GLY A 591 0.65 -31.25 52.81
N LEU A 592 0.00 -32.34 52.38
CA LEU A 592 -1.03 -33.04 53.15
C LEU A 592 -0.43 -33.62 54.44
N LYS A 593 -0.82 -33.06 55.58
CA LYS A 593 -0.47 -33.56 56.92
C LYS A 593 -1.57 -34.50 57.41
N ARG A 594 -1.17 -35.50 58.21
CA ARG A 594 -2.11 -36.38 58.92
C ARG A 594 -2.53 -35.70 60.21
N LYS A 595 -3.83 -35.44 60.36
CA LYS A 595 -4.47 -34.95 61.59
C LYS A 595 -5.11 -36.14 62.31
N PRO A 596 -4.75 -36.40 63.58
CA PRO A 596 -5.44 -37.41 64.37
C PRO A 596 -6.86 -36.93 64.67
N THR A 597 -7.86 -37.73 64.30
CA THR A 597 -9.25 -37.48 64.72
C THR A 597 -9.51 -38.17 66.06
N GLY A 598 -10.42 -37.60 66.87
CA GLY A 598 -10.75 -38.07 68.24
C GLY A 598 -11.32 -39.50 68.36
N LYS A 599 -11.31 -40.30 67.28
CA LYS A 599 -11.78 -41.69 67.22
C LYS A 599 -10.75 -42.67 66.62
N GLY A 600 -9.46 -42.31 66.61
CA GLY A 600 -8.39 -43.18 66.11
C GLY A 600 -8.29 -43.29 64.58
N ARG A 601 -9.04 -42.47 63.83
CA ARG A 601 -8.88 -42.32 62.37
C ARG A 601 -7.89 -41.20 62.06
N GLN A 602 -7.13 -41.33 60.98
CA GLN A 602 -6.26 -40.28 60.46
C GLN A 602 -7.01 -39.53 59.36
N ALA A 603 -7.20 -38.23 59.52
CA ALA A 603 -7.71 -37.34 58.47
C ALA A 603 -6.54 -36.64 57.78
N PHE A 604 -6.65 -36.36 56.48
CA PHE A 604 -5.65 -35.57 55.77
C PHE A 604 -6.07 -34.09 55.72
N VAL A 605 -5.12 -33.18 55.95
CA VAL A 605 -5.31 -31.72 55.89
C VAL A 605 -4.16 -31.09 55.11
N GLY A 606 -4.44 -30.19 54.18
CA GLY A 606 -3.45 -29.42 53.44
C GLY A 606 -4.02 -28.11 52.92
N VAL A 607 -3.17 -27.25 52.38
CA VAL A 607 -3.58 -26.01 51.71
C VAL A 607 -3.04 -26.05 50.28
N ALA A 608 -3.93 -25.82 49.32
CA ALA A 608 -3.59 -25.62 47.92
C ALA A 608 -3.67 -24.13 47.60
N GLN A 609 -2.55 -23.55 47.18
CA GLN A 609 -2.57 -22.24 46.56
C GLN A 609 -2.89 -22.40 45.07
N VAL A 610 -4.02 -21.86 44.65
CA VAL A 610 -4.46 -21.89 43.24
C VAL A 610 -4.54 -20.47 42.69
N VAL A 611 -4.25 -20.36 41.40
CA VAL A 611 -4.55 -19.17 40.62
C VAL A 611 -5.63 -19.52 39.61
N VAL A 612 -6.73 -18.77 39.65
CA VAL A 612 -7.78 -18.83 38.65
C VAL A 612 -7.57 -17.65 37.70
N ALA A 613 -7.51 -17.93 36.40
CA ALA A 613 -7.33 -16.91 35.38
C ALA A 613 -8.49 -16.96 34.38
N GLU A 614 -9.14 -15.84 34.14
CA GLU A 614 -10.23 -15.72 33.16
C GLU A 614 -9.73 -16.10 31.75
N ILE A 615 -10.49 -16.94 31.05
CA ILE A 615 -10.31 -17.29 29.64
C ILE A 615 -11.34 -16.49 28.85
N LEU A 616 -10.86 -15.60 27.99
CA LEU A 616 -11.73 -14.95 27.02
C LEU A 616 -12.13 -15.95 25.93
N PRO A 617 -13.39 -15.94 25.46
CA PRO A 617 -13.78 -16.72 24.29
C PRO A 617 -12.94 -16.32 23.07
N SER A 618 -11.98 -17.18 22.73
CA SER A 618 -11.14 -17.24 21.52
C SER A 618 -10.60 -15.93 20.94
N ILE A 619 -9.37 -15.57 21.30
CA ILE A 619 -8.38 -15.07 20.34
C ILE A 619 -7.20 -16.05 20.41
N ALA A 620 -7.39 -17.23 19.82
CA ALA A 620 -6.38 -18.28 19.81
C ALA A 620 -5.47 -18.11 18.60
N ALA A 621 -4.26 -17.60 18.82
CA ALA A 621 -3.08 -18.07 18.12
C ALA A 621 -2.21 -18.74 19.19
N THR A 622 -2.39 -20.04 19.37
CA THR A 622 -1.50 -20.88 20.19
C THR A 622 -0.36 -21.37 19.30
N ASP A 623 0.88 -21.24 19.77
CA ASP A 623 2.00 -21.98 19.17
C ASP A 623 1.94 -23.47 19.57
N SER A 624 2.87 -24.27 19.04
CA SER A 624 2.94 -25.72 19.29
C SER A 624 3.29 -26.11 20.74
N SER A 625 3.56 -25.14 21.62
CA SER A 625 3.81 -25.37 23.05
C SER A 625 2.58 -25.11 23.93
N GLY A 626 1.50 -24.56 23.37
CA GLY A 626 0.27 -24.27 24.12
C GLY A 626 0.35 -23.04 25.02
N ASP A 627 1.44 -22.28 24.94
CA ASP A 627 1.56 -20.96 25.56
C ASP A 627 1.01 -19.88 24.61
N THR A 628 0.14 -19.01 25.13
CA THR A 628 -0.17 -17.73 24.48
C THR A 628 1.00 -16.78 24.73
N LEU A 629 2.08 -16.92 23.97
CA LEU A 629 3.14 -15.92 23.91
C LEU A 629 2.68 -14.77 23.00
N PHE A 630 2.41 -13.60 23.59
CA PHE A 630 2.18 -12.39 22.83
C PHE A 630 3.53 -11.86 22.32
N ARG A 631 3.76 -12.03 21.02
CA ARG A 631 4.92 -11.45 20.35
C ARG A 631 4.57 -10.03 19.90
N TRP A 632 4.98 -9.02 20.66
CA TRP A 632 5.07 -7.66 20.11
C TRP A 632 6.33 -7.65 19.23
N GLY A 633 6.16 -7.24 17.96
CA GLY A 633 7.09 -7.51 16.87
C GLY A 633 8.58 -7.25 17.19
N ALA A 634 9.44 -7.97 16.49
CA ALA A 634 10.89 -7.77 16.54
C ALA A 634 11.22 -6.34 16.09
N SER A 635 12.05 -5.63 16.86
CA SER A 635 12.57 -4.35 16.39
C SER A 635 13.44 -4.59 15.15
N ALA A 636 13.22 -3.82 14.09
CA ALA A 636 14.01 -3.92 12.85
C ALA A 636 15.48 -3.49 13.02
N TRP A 637 15.90 -3.08 14.23
CA TRP A 637 17.23 -2.52 14.52
C TRP A 637 17.93 -3.21 15.71
N GLY A 638 17.52 -4.42 16.10
CA GLY A 638 18.27 -5.25 17.06
C GLY A 638 18.12 -4.87 18.53
N GLY A 639 17.09 -4.10 18.90
CA GLY A 639 16.61 -3.99 20.27
C GLY A 639 15.88 -5.27 20.73
N PRO A 640 15.90 -5.59 22.04
CA PRO A 640 15.31 -6.82 22.57
C PRO A 640 13.81 -6.88 22.27
N ASP A 641 13.36 -8.07 21.88
CA ASP A 641 11.93 -8.40 21.75
C ASP A 641 11.18 -8.01 23.04
N VAL A 642 10.06 -7.30 22.91
CA VAL A 642 9.19 -6.97 24.05
C VAL A 642 8.16 -8.09 24.20
N TRP A 643 8.36 -8.93 25.20
CA TRP A 643 7.46 -10.03 25.52
C TRP A 643 6.40 -9.54 26.52
N GLY A 644 5.12 -9.81 26.23
CA GLY A 644 3.97 -9.46 27.07
C GLY A 644 3.22 -10.68 27.58
#